data_AF-A0A3B4ULL3-F1
#
_entry.id   AF-A0A3B4ULL3-F1
#
_cell.length_a   1.000
_cell.length_b   1.000
_cell.length_c   1.000
_cell.angle_alpha   90.00
_cell.angle_beta   90.00
_cell.angle_gamma   90.00
#
_symmetry.space_group_name_H-M   'P 1'
#
loop_
_entity.id
_entity.type
_entity.pdbx_description
1 polymer ?
#
loop_
_entity_poly.entity_id
_entity_poly.type
_entity_poly.pdbx_seq_one_letter_code
_entity_poly.pdbx_strand_id
1 'polypeptide(L)'
;MQGNWRILFSHMCSTSFLLLWIFVGLNVVEVAGSQQGIPLSVIKLWASAFGGEIKSISAKYSGSQLLQKELWAITAPRPGTNSSSEASSSVKGSSRINPKSSAACLGAWEESGAPRGNPRKHGESIQTAFRKRLQGPNLGPPCPEVTAPYSNKYKEFEKSVRVEEIDGVKLVKNLAVKMEEMFHRKAEATRRLVEAAEEAHHQHEDNPDLQYEYFNAVLINEVDEEGNNVELGGEFLLEPNDHFNNLSVNLSLSVVQVPTNMYNKDPDIVNGVYWSEALNKVFVDNFERDPTLIWQYFGSAKGFFRQYPGVKWHPDEHGVIGFDCRNRKWYIQAATSPKDVVILVDVSGSMKGLRLTIARQTVSSILDTLGDDDFFNIIAYNQEIHYVEPCLNGTLVRADRNNKDHFREHLDKLFAKGIGLLGEALTEAFTILSDFNQTGRGSVCSQAIMLVTDGATEMYDDVFEKHNWPERKVRIFPYLIGRESAFADNLKWMACANKGYFSQISTLADVQENVMRYLHVMSRPKVIDHEHDTVWTEAYVDSALSQAHKLKVKTGPSLMTTVAMPVFSTKNETKNQGILLGVVGTDIPLQELMKLIPKHMLGIHGYAFAITNNGYILTHPDLRPLYQEGQKRRKPNYSSVDLSEVEWEDKDDILRNAMVNRRTGTFSMEVKKTVDRGRRVLKMHNDYYYTDIKGTPFSVGVALSRGHGKYFFRGNVSVEAGLRDLEQPDVALADEWTYCNTEEQHEHRHLTQIQAIKLFMTGRRPHLKCDRELIQEVLFDAVVTAPLEAYWTGLALNKSENSDKGVEIAFLGTRTGLSRTNLFVPVDQLSNQDFLTAEDKEGVFNADHFPLWYKRAAEQVPGTFIYSIPFSTALENKSVVLASTAIQLLDDRKSPIVAAVGIQMKLEFFQRKFWTACRQCTALDGKCSISCDNEDINCYLIDNNGFILVTEEQSQTGLFFGEVEGAVMNKLLQMGSFKRITLYDYQALCKEYAGSSDSARTLSDPFTVVKWLLTELVIFLLEFNLYSWWNVDLSVKAQRSRGKTMMVPCDTEYPAFVSERTIKETTGNIDCEGCIRSFVIQQIPSSNLFMVVVDNKCDCSSAPPVTMDPIEIMYNESLKCDRLKFQKDRKKPESCHPFHPEENAMECGSATRLSSPLTTTLLPLIAATVSR
;
A
#
# COMPACT_ATOMS: atom_id res chain seq x y z
N MET A 1 23.01 -42.90 43.56
CA MET A 1 22.92 -44.24 44.16
C MET A 1 23.01 -45.27 43.02
N GLN A 2 24.00 -46.19 43.13
CA GLN A 2 24.19 -47.53 42.52
C GLN A 2 23.44 -47.88 41.21
N GLY A 3 24.03 -48.46 40.16
CA GLY A 3 25.34 -49.09 39.99
C GLY A 3 25.51 -49.73 38.60
N ASN A 4 26.78 -49.96 38.25
CA ASN A 4 27.34 -50.61 37.06
C ASN A 4 26.81 -52.03 36.77
N TRP A 5 27.00 -52.50 35.52
CA TRP A 5 27.74 -53.76 35.27
C TRP A 5 28.35 -53.91 33.86
N ARG A 6 29.69 -54.15 33.89
CA ARG A 6 30.60 -54.94 33.02
C ARG A 6 31.19 -54.31 31.72
N ILE A 7 32.51 -54.05 31.54
CA ILE A 7 33.78 -54.88 31.62
C ILE A 7 33.95 -55.72 30.33
N LEU A 8 35.01 -55.70 29.48
CA LEU A 8 36.45 -55.40 29.63
C LEU A 8 37.24 -55.30 28.28
N PHE A 9 38.39 -54.61 28.35
CA PHE A 9 39.70 -54.78 27.63
C PHE A 9 39.84 -54.50 26.11
N SER A 10 40.95 -53.94 25.58
CA SER A 10 42.12 -53.23 26.15
C SER A 10 42.81 -52.38 25.06
N HIS A 11 43.51 -51.34 25.51
CA HIS A 11 44.52 -50.56 24.79
C HIS A 11 45.67 -51.40 24.22
N MET A 12 46.36 -50.91 23.19
CA MET A 12 47.78 -50.51 23.28
C MET A 12 48.20 -49.64 22.09
N CYS A 13 49.00 -48.64 22.39
CA CYS A 13 49.55 -47.63 21.50
C CYS A 13 50.90 -48.08 20.94
N SER A 14 51.29 -47.48 19.80
CA SER A 14 52.67 -47.18 19.37
C SER A 14 53.28 -48.02 18.24
N THR A 15 53.25 -47.40 17.06
CA THR A 15 54.40 -47.06 16.17
C THR A 15 55.26 -48.13 15.49
N SER A 16 55.53 -47.80 14.22
CA SER A 16 56.69 -48.14 13.37
C SER A 16 56.48 -49.31 12.41
N PHE A 17 56.03 -49.05 11.18
CA PHE A 17 56.86 -48.82 9.99
C PHE A 17 57.93 -49.91 9.77
N LEU A 18 57.76 -50.76 8.76
CA LEU A 18 58.60 -50.85 7.56
C LEU A 18 58.40 -52.19 6.81
N LEU A 19 58.19 -52.03 5.50
CA LEU A 19 58.70 -52.87 4.41
C LEU A 19 58.10 -54.25 4.10
N LEU A 20 57.41 -54.23 2.96
CA LEU A 20 57.72 -54.99 1.74
C LEU A 20 57.45 -56.51 1.70
N TRP A 21 56.36 -56.82 0.99
CA TRP A 21 56.23 -57.80 -0.11
C TRP A 21 56.55 -59.28 0.17
N ILE A 22 55.57 -60.16 -0.12
CA ILE A 22 55.73 -61.31 -1.03
C ILE A 22 54.34 -61.95 -1.34
N PHE A 23 53.98 -61.85 -2.62
CA PHE A 23 53.25 -62.78 -3.50
C PHE A 23 51.81 -63.28 -3.25
N VAL A 24 50.92 -62.82 -4.15
CA VAL A 24 49.95 -63.58 -5.03
C VAL A 24 48.90 -64.48 -4.34
N GLY A 25 47.59 -64.33 -4.55
CA GLY A 25 46.92 -63.52 -5.57
C GLY A 25 45.38 -63.63 -5.63
N LEU A 26 44.86 -62.89 -6.61
CA LEU A 26 43.59 -63.02 -7.35
C LEU A 26 42.27 -63.03 -6.55
N ASN A 27 41.55 -61.90 -6.57
CA ASN A 27 40.37 -61.75 -7.44
C ASN A 27 39.89 -60.28 -7.54
N VAL A 28 39.83 -59.81 -8.79
CA VAL A 28 38.99 -58.73 -9.36
C VAL A 28 38.82 -57.44 -8.53
N VAL A 29 39.69 -56.46 -8.80
CA VAL A 29 39.35 -55.04 -8.65
C VAL A 29 38.70 -54.61 -9.95
N GLU A 30 37.40 -54.32 -9.89
CA GLU A 30 36.72 -53.57 -10.92
C GLU A 30 37.25 -52.14 -10.86
N VAL A 31 37.78 -51.68 -12.00
CA VAL A 31 38.32 -50.34 -12.19
C VAL A 31 37.21 -49.34 -11.87
N ALA A 32 37.37 -48.55 -10.82
CA ALA A 32 36.60 -47.34 -10.61
C ALA A 32 36.80 -46.44 -11.84
N GLY A 33 35.83 -46.46 -12.75
CA GLY A 33 35.79 -45.56 -13.89
C GLY A 33 35.87 -44.12 -13.38
N SER A 34 36.77 -43.33 -13.97
CA SER A 34 36.77 -41.88 -13.73
C SER A 34 35.38 -41.35 -14.07
N GLN A 35 34.64 -40.82 -13.08
CA GLN A 35 33.43 -40.07 -13.34
C GLN A 35 33.80 -38.91 -14.29
N GLN A 36 33.36 -38.99 -15.55
CA GLN A 36 33.45 -37.90 -16.50
C GLN A 36 32.52 -36.79 -16.00
N GLY A 37 33.09 -35.80 -15.30
CA GLY A 37 32.35 -34.60 -14.91
C GLY A 37 31.80 -33.86 -16.13
N ILE A 38 30.69 -33.16 -15.94
CA ILE A 38 29.99 -32.39 -16.99
C ILE A 38 30.98 -31.38 -17.63
N PRO A 39 31.29 -31.48 -18.94
CA PRO A 39 32.26 -30.61 -19.58
C PRO A 39 31.75 -29.17 -19.74
N LEU A 40 32.29 -28.24 -18.95
CA LEU A 40 31.96 -26.81 -18.98
C LEU A 40 32.07 -26.18 -20.39
N SER A 41 33.01 -26.66 -21.23
CA SER A 41 33.18 -26.15 -22.59
C SER A 41 31.98 -26.39 -23.50
N VAL A 42 31.25 -27.50 -23.30
CA VAL A 42 30.05 -27.85 -24.07
C VAL A 42 28.90 -26.93 -23.65
N ILE A 43 28.72 -26.72 -22.34
CA ILE A 43 27.66 -25.84 -21.82
C ILE A 43 27.88 -24.38 -22.24
N LYS A 44 29.12 -23.91 -22.25
CA LYS A 44 29.47 -22.58 -22.79
C LYS A 44 29.07 -22.42 -24.25
N LEU A 45 29.28 -23.47 -25.06
CA LEU A 45 28.86 -23.47 -26.46
C LEU A 45 27.33 -23.39 -26.58
N TRP A 46 26.59 -24.21 -25.84
CA TRP A 46 25.12 -24.18 -25.83
C TRP A 46 24.58 -22.81 -25.40
N ALA A 47 25.10 -22.25 -24.31
CA ALA A 47 24.70 -20.94 -23.81
C ALA A 47 24.99 -19.82 -24.83
N SER A 48 26.13 -19.87 -25.52
CA SER A 48 26.47 -18.89 -26.57
C SER A 48 25.61 -19.05 -27.83
N ALA A 49 25.32 -20.29 -28.24
CA ALA A 49 24.49 -20.58 -29.40
C ALA A 49 23.06 -20.10 -29.19
N PHE A 50 22.45 -20.51 -28.06
CA PHE A 50 21.11 -20.10 -27.68
C PHE A 50 21.01 -18.58 -27.51
N GLY A 51 21.95 -17.98 -26.75
CA GLY A 51 21.98 -16.54 -26.50
C GLY A 51 22.11 -15.71 -27.78
N GLY A 52 22.96 -16.15 -28.72
CA GLY A 52 23.12 -15.48 -30.01
C GLY A 52 21.87 -15.52 -30.89
N GLU A 53 21.25 -16.70 -31.01
CA GLU A 53 20.04 -16.87 -31.81
C GLU A 53 18.87 -16.09 -31.23
N ILE A 54 18.60 -16.22 -29.92
CA ILE A 54 17.45 -15.58 -29.31
C ILE A 54 17.58 -14.05 -29.26
N LYS A 55 18.80 -13.53 -29.01
CA LYS A 55 19.06 -12.09 -29.11
C LYS A 55 18.81 -11.57 -30.52
N SER A 56 19.22 -12.32 -31.54
CA SER A 56 19.00 -11.94 -32.94
C SER A 56 17.51 -11.86 -33.27
N ILE A 57 16.72 -12.86 -32.86
CA ILE A 57 15.26 -12.87 -33.03
C ILE A 57 14.64 -11.68 -32.28
N SER A 58 14.96 -11.52 -31.00
CA SER A 58 14.44 -10.43 -30.17
C SER A 58 14.79 -9.06 -30.72
N ALA A 59 16.02 -8.83 -31.19
CA ALA A 59 16.44 -7.58 -31.79
C ALA A 59 15.77 -7.31 -33.14
N LYS A 60 15.63 -8.33 -34.00
CA LYS A 60 14.97 -8.22 -35.32
C LYS A 60 13.51 -7.80 -35.17
N TYR A 61 12.73 -8.53 -34.38
CA TYR A 61 11.28 -8.28 -34.27
C TYR A 61 10.95 -7.06 -33.38
N SER A 62 11.76 -6.75 -32.36
CA SER A 62 11.54 -5.55 -31.53
C SER A 62 11.83 -4.23 -32.28
N GLY A 63 12.67 -4.25 -33.32
CA GLY A 63 13.14 -3.02 -33.96
C GLY A 63 14.12 -2.19 -33.10
N SER A 64 14.62 -2.76 -32.00
CA SER A 64 15.54 -2.08 -31.06
C SER A 64 16.77 -1.47 -31.75
N GLN A 65 17.42 -2.20 -32.65
CA GLN A 65 18.61 -1.70 -33.36
C GLN A 65 18.29 -0.56 -34.33
N LEU A 66 17.10 -0.58 -34.95
CA LEU A 66 16.65 0.50 -35.82
C LEU A 66 16.45 1.77 -35.00
N LEU A 67 15.66 1.68 -33.92
CA LEU A 67 15.37 2.84 -33.06
C LEU A 67 16.64 3.41 -32.42
N GLN A 68 17.55 2.56 -31.96
CA GLN A 68 18.86 2.96 -31.44
C GLN A 68 19.66 3.75 -32.49
N LYS A 69 19.66 3.31 -33.75
CA LYS A 69 20.36 3.96 -34.85
C LYS A 69 19.73 5.30 -35.22
N GLU A 70 18.40 5.39 -35.25
CA GLU A 70 17.68 6.63 -35.52
C GLU A 70 17.97 7.67 -34.42
N LEU A 71 17.91 7.29 -33.14
CA LEU A 71 18.23 8.17 -32.02
C LEU A 71 19.70 8.63 -32.02
N TRP A 72 20.63 7.74 -32.39
CA TRP A 72 22.04 8.10 -32.56
C TRP A 72 22.25 9.10 -33.70
N ALA A 73 21.55 8.93 -34.82
CA ALA A 73 21.63 9.85 -35.95
C ALA A 73 21.17 11.26 -35.58
N ILE A 74 20.14 11.38 -34.73
CA ILE A 74 19.62 12.67 -34.25
C ILE A 74 20.61 13.40 -33.32
N THR A 75 21.48 12.65 -32.63
CA THR A 75 22.31 13.18 -31.52
C THR A 75 23.80 13.28 -31.84
N ALA A 76 24.23 12.81 -33.01
CA ALA A 76 25.64 12.81 -33.40
C ALA A 76 26.22 14.26 -33.46
N PRO A 77 27.33 14.54 -32.77
CA PRO A 77 27.96 15.87 -32.81
C PRO A 77 28.50 16.16 -34.22
N ARG A 78 28.25 17.37 -34.71
CA ARG A 78 28.72 17.83 -36.03
C ARG A 78 30.26 17.80 -36.12
N PRO A 79 30.84 17.29 -37.22
CA PRO A 79 32.21 17.63 -37.58
C PRO A 79 32.28 19.08 -38.08
N GLY A 80 32.72 19.99 -37.21
CA GLY A 80 33.33 21.26 -37.58
C GLY A 80 32.39 22.45 -37.87
N THR A 81 32.14 23.27 -36.85
CA THR A 81 32.01 24.73 -37.02
C THR A 81 32.68 25.41 -35.84
N ASN A 82 33.84 26.04 -36.08
CA ASN A 82 34.52 26.87 -35.10
C ASN A 82 33.62 28.05 -34.70
N SER A 83 33.27 28.14 -33.42
CA SER A 83 32.94 29.42 -32.77
C SER A 83 33.90 29.60 -31.60
N SER A 84 34.74 30.62 -31.75
CA SER A 84 35.81 31.06 -30.85
C SER A 84 35.30 31.57 -29.51
N SER A 85 35.90 31.12 -28.40
CA SER A 85 36.52 31.99 -27.37
C SER A 85 37.13 31.16 -26.22
N GLU A 86 38.42 31.45 -25.95
CA GLU A 86 39.19 31.26 -24.69
C GLU A 86 39.38 29.82 -24.13
N ALA A 87 40.55 29.32 -23.71
CA ALA A 87 41.93 29.77 -23.69
C ALA A 87 42.87 28.56 -23.40
N SER A 88 44.14 28.69 -23.82
CA SER A 88 45.37 28.01 -23.34
C SER A 88 45.87 26.68 -23.98
N SER A 89 47.04 26.85 -24.63
CA SER A 89 48.26 26.03 -24.66
C SER A 89 48.33 24.67 -25.40
N SER A 90 48.95 24.76 -26.60
CA SER A 90 50.10 23.96 -27.12
C SER A 90 50.02 22.43 -27.17
N VAL A 91 50.11 21.85 -28.38
CA VAL A 91 51.33 21.26 -28.98
C VAL A 91 51.06 20.95 -30.47
N LYS A 92 52.02 21.27 -31.34
CA LYS A 92 52.01 21.06 -32.81
C LYS A 92 52.28 19.59 -33.17
N GLY A 93 51.61 19.09 -34.21
CA GLY A 93 51.97 17.88 -34.96
C GLY A 93 51.16 17.72 -36.25
N SER A 94 51.76 18.09 -37.38
CA SER A 94 51.33 17.91 -38.78
C SER A 94 50.91 16.44 -39.08
N SER A 95 49.97 16.08 -39.95
CA SER A 95 49.93 16.38 -41.40
C SER A 95 48.62 15.94 -42.08
N ARG A 96 48.28 16.67 -43.15
CA ARG A 96 47.18 16.55 -44.14
C ARG A 96 47.05 15.16 -44.82
N ILE A 97 45.84 14.83 -45.33
CA ILE A 97 45.50 14.75 -46.77
C ILE A 97 43.98 14.56 -46.98
N ASN A 98 43.47 15.22 -48.02
CA ASN A 98 42.07 15.35 -48.47
C ASN A 98 41.62 14.21 -49.42
N PRO A 99 40.31 14.09 -49.70
CA PRO A 99 39.65 12.94 -50.33
C PRO A 99 39.28 13.14 -51.81
N LYS A 100 39.00 12.04 -52.53
CA LYS A 100 38.26 11.85 -53.81
C LYS A 100 38.24 10.32 -54.05
N SER A 101 37.24 9.63 -54.61
CA SER A 101 36.03 9.98 -55.34
C SER A 101 35.19 8.69 -55.58
N SER A 102 33.87 8.86 -55.56
CA SER A 102 32.80 8.20 -56.32
C SER A 102 33.03 6.94 -57.21
N ALA A 103 32.12 5.97 -57.01
CA ALA A 103 31.23 5.31 -57.97
C ALA A 103 31.75 4.33 -59.05
N ALA A 104 31.22 3.09 -59.01
CA ALA A 104 30.44 2.42 -60.07
C ALA A 104 30.75 0.90 -60.16
N CYS A 105 29.74 0.04 -59.95
CA CYS A 105 29.75 -1.35 -60.42
C CYS A 105 28.35 -1.76 -60.89
N LEU A 106 28.24 -2.06 -62.19
CA LEU A 106 27.25 -2.91 -62.84
C LEU A 106 28.02 -4.13 -63.35
N GLY A 107 27.50 -5.35 -63.18
CA GLY A 107 28.03 -6.52 -63.87
C GLY A 107 27.75 -7.88 -63.22
N ALA A 108 26.84 -8.60 -63.87
CA ALA A 108 26.43 -10.00 -63.77
C ALA A 108 27.44 -11.06 -63.29
N TRP A 109 26.88 -12.11 -62.68
CA TRP A 109 27.52 -13.39 -62.36
C TRP A 109 27.41 -14.37 -63.54
N GLU A 110 28.50 -15.10 -63.79
CA GLU A 110 28.52 -16.33 -64.59
C GLU A 110 29.32 -17.39 -63.79
N GLU A 111 28.77 -18.60 -63.69
CA GLU A 111 29.37 -19.77 -63.04
C GLU A 111 30.47 -20.38 -63.91
N SER A 112 31.54 -20.91 -63.29
CA SER A 112 32.06 -22.26 -63.58
C SER A 112 33.44 -22.54 -62.93
N GLY A 113 33.62 -23.80 -62.51
CA GLY A 113 34.88 -24.52 -62.73
C GLY A 113 35.84 -24.67 -61.53
N ALA A 114 35.74 -25.81 -60.84
CA ALA A 114 36.86 -26.37 -60.08
C ALA A 114 37.95 -26.92 -61.03
N PRO A 115 39.21 -27.03 -60.57
CA PRO A 115 39.80 -28.37 -60.56
C PRO A 115 40.63 -28.72 -59.32
N ARG A 116 40.77 -30.04 -59.16
CA ARG A 116 41.42 -30.81 -58.08
C ARG A 116 42.96 -30.66 -58.05
N GLY A 117 43.53 -30.74 -56.85
CA GLY A 117 44.93 -31.11 -56.61
C GLY A 117 45.23 -31.31 -55.12
N ASN A 118 45.71 -32.50 -54.74
CA ASN A 118 46.08 -32.96 -53.40
C ASN A 118 47.40 -33.78 -53.56
N PRO A 119 48.14 -34.21 -52.51
CA PRO A 119 48.61 -33.59 -51.26
C PRO A 119 50.14 -33.80 -51.02
N ARG A 120 50.78 -33.09 -50.07
CA ARG A 120 51.72 -33.67 -49.05
C ARG A 120 52.37 -32.62 -48.10
N LYS A 121 52.04 -32.77 -46.81
CA LYS A 121 52.84 -32.76 -45.56
C LYS A 121 53.68 -31.54 -45.12
N HIS A 122 53.20 -30.84 -44.10
CA HIS A 122 53.71 -30.66 -42.69
C HIS A 122 52.74 -29.62 -42.06
N GLY A 123 52.14 -29.76 -40.87
CA GLY A 123 52.67 -30.25 -39.60
C GLY A 123 52.71 -29.07 -38.60
N GLU A 124 51.59 -28.38 -38.37
CA GLU A 124 51.47 -27.32 -37.34
C GLU A 124 50.12 -27.38 -36.61
N SER A 125 50.20 -27.06 -35.32
CA SER A 125 49.24 -27.20 -34.22
C SER A 125 47.81 -26.66 -34.45
N ILE A 126 46.83 -27.41 -33.93
CA ILE A 126 45.38 -27.13 -33.90
C ILE A 126 45.01 -25.86 -33.10
N GLN A 127 45.94 -25.25 -32.36
CA GLN A 127 45.69 -23.97 -31.66
C GLN A 127 45.80 -22.72 -32.55
N THR A 128 46.31 -22.82 -33.77
CA THR A 128 46.46 -21.66 -34.68
C THR A 128 45.35 -21.57 -35.74
N ALA A 129 44.51 -22.61 -35.87
CA ALA A 129 43.38 -22.65 -36.81
C ALA A 129 42.07 -22.06 -36.23
N PHE A 130 41.95 -21.93 -34.91
CA PHE A 130 40.74 -21.36 -34.26
C PHE A 130 40.77 -19.83 -34.18
N ARG A 131 41.96 -19.21 -34.31
CA ARG A 131 42.14 -17.74 -34.20
C ARG A 131 41.97 -16.99 -35.54
N LYS A 132 41.93 -17.70 -36.67
CA LYS A 132 41.66 -17.13 -38.01
C LYS A 132 40.22 -17.29 -38.50
N ARG A 133 39.33 -17.89 -37.70
CA ARG A 133 37.88 -18.01 -38.01
C ARG A 133 36.98 -17.05 -37.23
N LEU A 134 37.56 -16.18 -36.39
CA LEU A 134 36.84 -15.17 -35.61
C LEU A 134 37.19 -13.72 -36.01
N GLN A 135 37.91 -13.52 -37.11
CA GLN A 135 38.14 -12.20 -37.71
C GLN A 135 38.03 -12.31 -39.23
N GLY A 136 36.78 -12.20 -39.70
CA GLY A 136 36.45 -11.97 -41.10
C GLY A 136 35.15 -11.15 -41.13
N PRO A 137 35.17 -9.89 -41.60
CA PRO A 137 33.95 -9.13 -41.82
C PRO A 137 33.34 -9.64 -43.12
N ASN A 138 32.29 -10.45 -43.03
CA ASN A 138 31.41 -10.75 -44.15
C ASN A 138 29.97 -10.91 -43.61
N LEU A 139 29.49 -9.86 -42.95
CA LEU A 139 28.12 -9.42 -43.11
C LEU A 139 28.15 -8.46 -44.29
N GLY A 140 27.80 -8.94 -45.48
CA GLY A 140 27.40 -8.02 -46.56
C GLY A 140 26.25 -7.16 -46.05
N PRO A 141 26.13 -5.89 -46.49
CA PRO A 141 24.99 -5.07 -46.11
C PRO A 141 23.70 -5.77 -46.56
N PRO A 142 22.61 -5.75 -45.78
CA PRO A 142 21.30 -5.94 -46.37
C PRO A 142 21.11 -4.80 -47.39
N CYS A 143 20.60 -5.14 -48.57
CA CYS A 143 20.43 -4.25 -49.71
C CYS A 143 19.97 -2.82 -49.35
N PRO A 144 20.58 -1.77 -49.91
CA PRO A 144 20.10 -0.40 -49.79
C PRO A 144 19.02 -0.15 -50.85
N GLU A 145 17.83 -0.74 -50.70
CA GLU A 145 16.71 -0.42 -51.61
C GLU A 145 15.38 -0.11 -50.94
N VAL A 146 15.34 0.01 -49.60
CA VAL A 146 14.13 0.48 -48.89
C VAL A 146 14.40 1.71 -47.99
N THR A 147 15.66 2.10 -47.78
CA THR A 147 16.03 3.21 -46.86
C THR A 147 16.17 4.58 -47.54
N ALA A 148 16.05 4.67 -48.87
CA ALA A 148 16.32 5.90 -49.62
C ALA A 148 15.29 7.05 -49.44
N PRO A 149 13.97 6.84 -49.22
CA PRO A 149 13.05 7.96 -49.07
C PRO A 149 12.99 8.53 -47.63
N TYR A 150 13.48 7.80 -46.63
CA TYR A 150 13.31 8.20 -45.22
C TYR A 150 14.46 9.04 -44.65
N SER A 151 15.68 8.90 -45.18
CA SER A 151 16.89 9.65 -44.75
C SER A 151 16.75 11.18 -44.92
N ASN A 152 15.92 11.66 -45.86
CA ASN A 152 15.74 13.09 -46.13
C ASN A 152 14.76 13.79 -45.17
N LYS A 153 13.94 13.05 -44.40
CA LYS A 153 12.98 13.65 -43.45
C LYS A 153 13.67 14.21 -42.19
N TYR A 154 14.92 13.79 -41.90
CA TYR A 154 15.54 13.96 -40.57
C TYR A 154 16.66 15.01 -40.46
N LYS A 155 17.16 15.54 -41.59
CA LYS A 155 18.18 16.62 -41.55
C LYS A 155 17.67 17.95 -40.98
N GLU A 156 16.36 18.13 -40.80
CA GLU A 156 15.77 19.32 -40.17
C GLU A 156 15.71 19.24 -38.63
N PHE A 157 15.72 18.05 -38.03
CA PHE A 157 15.47 17.85 -36.59
C PHE A 157 16.74 17.85 -35.71
N GLU A 158 17.93 17.75 -36.29
CA GLU A 158 19.23 17.83 -35.59
C GLU A 158 19.45 19.16 -34.82
N LYS A 159 18.61 20.19 -35.04
CA LYS A 159 18.74 21.52 -34.42
C LYS A 159 17.94 21.70 -33.11
N SER A 160 17.05 20.76 -32.73
CA SER A 160 16.03 20.99 -31.67
C SER A 160 16.11 20.09 -30.43
N VAL A 161 17.11 19.22 -30.30
CA VAL A 161 17.15 18.16 -29.27
C VAL A 161 18.17 18.45 -28.17
N ARG A 162 17.81 18.23 -26.90
CA ARG A 162 18.65 18.50 -25.71
C ARG A 162 18.47 17.44 -24.62
N VAL A 163 19.54 17.12 -23.90
CA VAL A 163 19.48 16.32 -22.67
C VAL A 163 19.52 17.29 -21.48
N GLU A 164 18.45 17.31 -20.68
CA GLU A 164 18.31 18.16 -19.50
C GLU A 164 18.45 17.33 -18.22
N GLU A 165 19.18 17.85 -17.22
CA GLU A 165 19.20 17.27 -15.87
C GLU A 165 18.01 17.82 -15.09
N ILE A 166 17.20 16.92 -14.52
CA ILE A 166 16.05 17.27 -13.70
C ILE A 166 16.54 17.66 -12.31
N ASP A 167 16.27 18.90 -11.93
CA ASP A 167 16.49 19.38 -10.57
C ASP A 167 15.36 18.91 -9.64
N GLY A 168 15.65 17.87 -8.85
CA GLY A 168 14.71 17.30 -7.88
C GLY A 168 14.27 18.28 -6.79
N VAL A 169 15.12 19.25 -6.38
CA VAL A 169 14.76 20.25 -5.37
C VAL A 169 13.75 21.24 -5.95
N LYS A 170 13.96 21.67 -7.19
CA LYS A 170 13.00 22.54 -7.89
C LYS A 170 11.68 21.80 -8.13
N LEU A 171 11.74 20.52 -8.51
CA LEU A 171 10.57 19.69 -8.76
C LEU A 171 9.69 19.55 -7.51
N VAL A 172 10.28 19.18 -6.37
CA VAL A 172 9.52 19.01 -5.12
C VAL A 172 8.95 20.33 -4.60
N LYS A 173 9.68 21.45 -4.75
CA LYS A 173 9.16 22.78 -4.38
C LYS A 173 7.98 23.21 -5.24
N ASN A 174 8.08 23.02 -6.56
CA ASN A 174 6.96 23.33 -7.46
C ASN A 174 5.74 22.45 -7.17
N LEU A 175 5.96 21.17 -6.86
CA LEU A 175 4.90 20.26 -6.46
C LEU A 175 4.25 20.70 -5.15
N ALA A 176 5.05 21.08 -4.15
CA ALA A 176 4.55 21.58 -2.86
C ALA A 176 3.69 22.83 -3.01
N VAL A 177 4.09 23.79 -3.87
CA VAL A 177 3.29 25.00 -4.15
C VAL A 177 1.94 24.65 -4.81
N LYS A 178 1.93 23.74 -5.79
CA LYS A 178 0.66 23.29 -6.41
C LYS A 178 -0.26 22.58 -5.42
N MET A 179 0.31 21.77 -4.52
CA MET A 179 -0.45 21.11 -3.46
C MET A 179 -0.97 22.13 -2.43
N GLU A 180 -0.16 23.10 -2.04
CA GLU A 180 -0.54 24.21 -1.15
C GLU A 180 -1.73 25.00 -1.71
N GLU A 181 -1.70 25.39 -2.99
CA GLU A 181 -2.82 26.08 -3.65
C GLU A 181 -4.11 25.25 -3.69
N MET A 182 -3.99 23.92 -3.84
CA MET A 182 -5.14 23.02 -3.81
C MET A 182 -5.71 22.93 -2.38
N PHE A 183 -4.88 22.62 -1.38
CA PHE A 183 -5.31 22.51 0.01
C PHE A 183 -5.87 23.84 0.55
N HIS A 184 -5.29 24.97 0.17
CA HIS A 184 -5.77 26.29 0.56
C HIS A 184 -7.19 26.56 0.07
N ARG A 185 -7.49 26.26 -1.21
CA ARG A 185 -8.86 26.39 -1.76
C ARG A 185 -9.87 25.52 -1.03
N LYS A 186 -9.48 24.30 -0.66
CA LYS A 186 -10.34 23.38 0.11
C LYS A 186 -10.60 23.89 1.53
N ALA A 187 -9.56 24.37 2.21
CA ALA A 187 -9.71 24.97 3.54
C ALA A 187 -10.58 26.24 3.51
N GLU A 188 -10.47 27.06 2.46
CA GLU A 188 -11.33 28.24 2.29
C GLU A 188 -12.81 27.86 2.09
N ALA A 189 -13.10 26.81 1.32
CA ALA A 189 -14.45 26.29 1.16
C ALA A 189 -15.06 25.83 2.50
N THR A 190 -14.27 25.15 3.33
CA THR A 190 -14.67 24.75 4.69
C THR A 190 -14.89 25.95 5.60
N ARG A 191 -14.01 26.97 5.55
CA ARG A 191 -14.18 28.20 6.35
C ARG A 191 -15.50 28.92 6.03
N ARG A 192 -15.86 29.04 4.76
CA ARG A 192 -17.15 29.66 4.35
C ARG A 192 -18.36 28.91 4.91
N LEU A 193 -18.27 27.58 4.99
CA LEU A 193 -19.33 26.76 5.57
C LEU A 193 -19.44 26.95 7.09
N VAL A 194 -18.31 27.10 7.79
CA VAL A 194 -18.29 27.44 9.22
C VAL A 194 -18.97 28.78 9.45
N GLU A 195 -18.55 29.82 8.75
CA GLU A 195 -19.14 31.17 8.86
C GLU A 195 -20.66 31.15 8.60
N ALA A 196 -21.08 30.41 7.57
CA ALA A 196 -22.51 30.26 7.25
C ALA A 196 -23.29 29.48 8.33
N ALA A 197 -22.68 28.46 8.95
CA ALA A 197 -23.31 27.69 10.01
C ALA A 197 -23.48 28.51 11.30
N GLU A 198 -22.46 29.28 11.67
CA GLU A 198 -22.51 30.16 12.84
C GLU A 198 -23.56 31.26 12.67
N GLU A 199 -23.62 31.89 11.50
CA GLU A 199 -24.65 32.90 11.19
C GLU A 199 -26.06 32.29 11.18
N ALA A 200 -26.24 31.11 10.58
CA ALA A 200 -27.55 30.44 10.54
C ALA A 200 -28.04 30.07 11.95
N HIS A 201 -27.15 29.60 12.83
CA HIS A 201 -27.52 29.31 14.21
C HIS A 201 -27.76 30.60 15.04
N HIS A 202 -27.00 31.66 14.80
CA HIS A 202 -27.17 32.94 15.48
C HIS A 202 -28.56 33.54 15.21
N GLN A 203 -29.10 33.37 13.99
CA GLN A 203 -30.43 33.83 13.60
C GLN A 203 -31.59 32.92 14.08
N HIS A 204 -31.31 31.69 14.50
CA HIS A 204 -32.34 30.70 14.86
C HIS A 204 -32.72 30.77 16.36
N GLU A 205 -34.01 30.64 16.66
CA GLU A 205 -34.53 30.49 18.02
C GLU A 205 -35.12 29.09 18.21
N ASP A 206 -34.72 28.41 19.30
CA ASP A 206 -35.11 27.00 19.53
C ASP A 206 -36.60 26.89 19.88
N ASN A 207 -37.32 26.07 19.11
CA ASN A 207 -38.75 25.81 19.31
C ASN A 207 -39.00 24.30 19.54
N PRO A 208 -39.41 23.86 20.74
CA PRO A 208 -39.62 22.45 21.04
C PRO A 208 -40.79 21.82 20.29
N ASP A 209 -41.74 22.62 19.81
CA ASP A 209 -42.94 22.17 19.08
C ASP A 209 -42.77 22.27 17.55
N LEU A 210 -41.56 22.53 17.06
CA LEU A 210 -41.27 22.66 15.64
C LEU A 210 -41.50 21.32 14.92
N GLN A 211 -42.38 21.33 13.92
CA GLN A 211 -42.56 20.24 12.97
C GLN A 211 -41.91 20.62 11.65
N TYR A 212 -40.85 19.91 11.28
CA TYR A 212 -40.13 20.14 10.04
C TYR A 212 -39.79 18.79 9.39
N GLU A 213 -40.13 18.65 8.12
CA GLU A 213 -39.82 17.47 7.32
C GLU A 213 -38.54 17.70 6.54
N TYR A 214 -37.66 16.70 6.55
CA TYR A 214 -36.38 16.73 5.86
C TYR A 214 -36.11 15.39 5.17
N PHE A 215 -35.20 15.39 4.20
CA PHE A 215 -34.82 14.19 3.47
C PHE A 215 -33.83 13.34 4.27
N ASN A 216 -34.31 12.18 4.75
CA ASN A 216 -33.45 11.22 5.44
C ASN A 216 -32.72 10.33 4.42
N ALA A 217 -31.38 10.33 4.48
CA ALA A 217 -30.52 9.63 3.52
C ALA A 217 -30.84 8.13 3.36
N VAL A 218 -31.42 7.47 4.36
CA VAL A 218 -31.80 6.05 4.33
C VAL A 218 -33.15 5.85 3.66
N LEU A 219 -34.12 6.69 4.05
CA LEU A 219 -35.53 6.52 3.71
C LEU A 219 -35.91 7.13 2.35
N ILE A 220 -35.01 7.92 1.73
CA ILE A 220 -35.32 8.54 0.44
C ILE A 220 -35.71 7.51 -0.62
N ASN A 221 -36.76 7.82 -1.38
CA ASN A 221 -37.32 6.94 -2.41
C ASN A 221 -37.73 5.54 -1.90
N GLU A 222 -38.03 5.38 -0.61
CA GLU A 222 -38.70 4.19 -0.09
C GLU A 222 -40.21 4.38 -0.09
N VAL A 223 -40.92 3.34 -0.51
CA VAL A 223 -42.38 3.30 -0.57
C VAL A 223 -42.92 2.25 0.40
N ASP A 224 -44.06 2.54 1.01
CA ASP A 224 -44.81 1.61 1.87
C ASP A 224 -45.50 0.50 1.04
N GLU A 225 -46.18 -0.43 1.73
CA GLU A 225 -46.90 -1.54 1.07
C GLU A 225 -48.07 -1.03 0.21
N GLU A 226 -48.57 0.17 0.50
CA GLU A 226 -49.64 0.88 -0.19
C GLU A 226 -49.15 1.74 -1.38
N GLY A 227 -47.84 1.88 -1.58
CA GLY A 227 -47.20 2.65 -2.65
C GLY A 227 -47.04 4.15 -2.38
N ASN A 228 -47.26 4.64 -1.16
CA ASN A 228 -46.94 6.01 -0.73
C ASN A 228 -45.49 6.10 -0.25
N ASN A 229 -44.92 7.30 -0.31
CA ASN A 229 -43.58 7.54 0.22
C ASN A 229 -43.57 7.40 1.74
N VAL A 230 -42.56 6.70 2.26
CA VAL A 230 -42.32 6.59 3.70
C VAL A 230 -42.06 7.98 4.28
N GLU A 231 -42.49 8.20 5.53
CA GLU A 231 -42.27 9.45 6.26
C GLU A 231 -40.77 9.81 6.32
N LEU A 232 -40.41 11.06 6.01
CA LEU A 232 -39.03 11.54 5.79
C LEU A 232 -38.28 10.93 4.58
N GLY A 233 -38.94 10.07 3.80
CA GLY A 233 -38.44 9.51 2.55
C GLY A 233 -38.63 10.46 1.38
N GLY A 234 -39.87 10.87 1.10
CA GLY A 234 -40.18 11.78 -0.01
C GLY A 234 -39.66 11.32 -1.39
N GLU A 235 -39.99 12.08 -2.43
CA GLU A 235 -39.40 11.87 -3.75
C GLU A 235 -38.12 12.69 -3.88
N PHE A 236 -36.98 12.02 -4.09
CA PHE A 236 -35.67 12.65 -4.17
C PHE A 236 -34.99 12.22 -5.48
N LEU A 237 -34.90 13.15 -6.43
CA LEU A 237 -34.31 12.90 -7.75
C LEU A 237 -32.81 12.63 -7.62
N LEU A 238 -32.37 11.45 -8.07
CA LEU A 238 -30.96 11.04 -8.05
C LEU A 238 -30.51 10.75 -9.48
N GLU A 239 -29.46 11.44 -9.92
CA GLU A 239 -28.89 11.28 -11.26
C GLU A 239 -27.47 10.71 -11.17
N PRO A 240 -27.11 9.71 -12.01
CA PRO A 240 -25.76 9.15 -12.00
C PRO A 240 -24.74 10.20 -12.46
N ASN A 241 -23.66 10.37 -11.71
CA ASN A 241 -22.62 11.35 -12.03
C ASN A 241 -21.21 10.73 -12.04
N ASP A 242 -20.49 10.89 -13.15
CA ASP A 242 -19.12 10.37 -13.34
C ASP A 242 -18.16 10.87 -12.26
N HIS A 243 -18.31 12.14 -11.82
CA HIS A 243 -17.44 12.77 -10.82
C HIS A 243 -17.49 12.04 -9.46
N PHE A 244 -18.63 11.41 -9.16
CA PHE A 244 -18.87 10.65 -7.94
C PHE A 244 -18.81 9.14 -8.21
N ASN A 245 -17.93 8.67 -9.11
CA ASN A 245 -17.79 7.26 -9.48
C ASN A 245 -19.09 6.61 -10.00
N ASN A 246 -19.91 7.35 -10.77
CA ASN A 246 -21.23 6.92 -11.25
C ASN A 246 -22.26 6.63 -10.16
N LEU A 247 -22.07 7.21 -8.96
CA LEU A 247 -23.10 7.22 -7.94
C LEU A 247 -24.26 8.13 -8.37
N SER A 248 -25.49 7.68 -8.08
CA SER A 248 -26.68 8.48 -8.24
C SER A 248 -26.75 9.53 -7.13
N VAL A 249 -26.59 10.80 -7.48
CA VAL A 249 -26.51 11.93 -6.55
C VAL A 249 -27.46 13.05 -6.95
N ASN A 250 -27.79 13.92 -5.99
CA ASN A 250 -28.53 15.15 -6.23
C ASN A 250 -27.63 16.36 -5.98
N LEU A 251 -27.35 17.13 -7.02
CA LEU A 251 -26.47 18.32 -6.95
C LEU A 251 -27.20 19.59 -6.45
N SER A 252 -28.51 19.54 -6.19
CA SER A 252 -29.28 20.70 -5.74
C SER A 252 -29.51 20.71 -4.22
N LEU A 253 -29.63 19.53 -3.59
CA LEU A 253 -30.00 19.40 -2.18
C LEU A 253 -29.08 18.44 -1.42
N SER A 254 -28.88 18.72 -0.13
CA SER A 254 -28.23 17.80 0.82
C SER A 254 -29.22 16.80 1.42
N VAL A 255 -28.69 15.71 1.97
CA VAL A 255 -29.44 14.71 2.75
C VAL A 255 -28.96 14.70 4.20
N VAL A 256 -29.81 14.23 5.11
CA VAL A 256 -29.46 14.08 6.53
C VAL A 256 -29.49 12.62 6.93
N GLN A 257 -28.42 12.16 7.56
CA GLN A 257 -28.32 10.86 8.20
C GLN A 257 -28.40 11.03 9.72
N VAL A 258 -29.20 10.18 10.36
CA VAL A 258 -29.31 10.10 11.82
C VAL A 258 -28.90 8.69 12.25
N PRO A 259 -28.07 8.55 13.30
CA PRO A 259 -27.69 7.25 13.85
C PRO A 259 -28.91 6.43 14.30
N THR A 260 -28.86 5.10 14.14
CA THR A 260 -30.00 4.20 14.43
C THR A 260 -30.45 4.22 15.90
N ASN A 261 -29.57 4.61 16.83
CA ASN A 261 -29.88 4.74 18.26
C ASN A 261 -30.56 6.07 18.64
N MET A 262 -30.80 6.97 17.68
CA MET A 262 -31.42 8.29 17.91
C MET A 262 -32.77 8.40 17.20
N TYR A 263 -33.68 9.18 17.77
CA TYR A 263 -35.02 9.37 17.21
C TYR A 263 -35.06 10.55 16.25
N ASN A 264 -35.46 10.31 14.99
CA ASN A 264 -35.45 11.32 13.91
C ASN A 264 -36.24 12.60 14.23
N LYS A 265 -37.31 12.53 15.03
CA LYS A 265 -38.17 13.68 15.37
C LYS A 265 -37.89 14.25 16.77
N ASP A 266 -36.74 13.94 17.35
CA ASP A 266 -36.30 14.61 18.58
C ASP A 266 -36.25 16.13 18.35
N PRO A 267 -36.87 16.97 19.19
CA PRO A 267 -36.87 18.41 19.03
C PRO A 267 -35.47 19.01 18.84
N ASP A 268 -34.45 18.46 19.49
CA ASP A 268 -33.06 18.91 19.37
C ASP A 268 -32.51 18.65 17.95
N ILE A 269 -32.88 17.51 17.35
CA ILE A 269 -32.47 17.15 15.99
C ILE A 269 -33.24 17.99 14.98
N VAL A 270 -34.56 18.13 15.15
CA VAL A 270 -35.43 18.86 14.20
C VAL A 270 -35.03 20.34 14.12
N ASN A 271 -34.81 21.00 15.26
CA ASN A 271 -34.28 22.37 15.29
C ASN A 271 -32.91 22.45 14.62
N GLY A 272 -32.02 21.50 14.93
CA GLY A 272 -30.70 21.38 14.32
C GLY A 272 -30.72 21.27 12.79
N VAL A 273 -31.60 20.42 12.29
CA VAL A 273 -31.78 20.18 10.86
C VAL A 273 -32.39 21.40 10.19
N TYR A 274 -33.35 22.08 10.83
CA TYR A 274 -34.00 23.27 10.28
C TYR A 274 -33.02 24.41 9.99
N TRP A 275 -32.25 24.87 10.99
CA TRP A 275 -31.32 25.99 10.76
C TRP A 275 -30.18 25.61 9.81
N SER A 276 -29.74 24.35 9.82
CA SER A 276 -28.67 23.87 8.95
C SER A 276 -29.09 23.74 7.47
N GLU A 277 -30.37 23.94 7.13
CA GLU A 277 -30.85 24.01 5.74
C GLU A 277 -30.18 25.15 4.96
N ALA A 278 -29.83 26.26 5.64
CA ALA A 278 -29.15 27.40 5.03
C ALA A 278 -27.81 27.02 4.36
N LEU A 279 -27.18 25.93 4.80
CA LEU A 279 -25.92 25.43 4.24
C LEU A 279 -26.06 24.90 2.81
N ASN A 280 -27.26 24.50 2.38
CA ASN A 280 -27.50 24.02 1.01
C ASN A 280 -26.98 24.98 -0.06
N LYS A 281 -27.26 26.27 0.12
CA LYS A 281 -26.81 27.31 -0.82
C LYS A 281 -25.28 27.38 -0.89
N VAL A 282 -24.62 27.34 0.26
CA VAL A 282 -23.15 27.44 0.34
C VAL A 282 -22.49 26.17 -0.21
N PHE A 283 -23.09 25.00 0.00
CA PHE A 283 -22.60 23.75 -0.60
C PHE A 283 -22.59 23.80 -2.12
N VAL A 284 -23.67 24.30 -2.73
CA VAL A 284 -23.78 24.47 -4.19
C VAL A 284 -22.78 25.52 -4.67
N ASP A 285 -22.74 26.70 -4.05
CA ASP A 285 -21.82 27.78 -4.40
C ASP A 285 -20.34 27.33 -4.33
N ASN A 286 -19.98 26.51 -3.34
CA ASN A 286 -18.64 25.94 -3.21
C ASN A 286 -18.32 24.96 -4.34
N PHE A 287 -19.26 24.08 -4.70
CA PHE A 287 -19.09 23.11 -5.78
C PHE A 287 -18.98 23.80 -7.15
N GLU A 288 -19.75 24.87 -7.39
CA GLU A 288 -19.64 25.67 -8.61
C GLU A 288 -18.27 26.38 -8.73
N ARG A 289 -17.71 26.84 -7.60
CA ARG A 289 -16.37 27.46 -7.57
C ARG A 289 -15.24 26.45 -7.73
N ASP A 290 -15.39 25.27 -7.15
CA ASP A 290 -14.41 24.19 -7.22
C ASP A 290 -15.07 22.83 -7.50
N PRO A 291 -15.20 22.47 -8.80
CA PRO A 291 -15.77 21.19 -9.22
C PRO A 291 -14.99 19.95 -8.76
N THR A 292 -13.77 20.11 -8.23
CA THR A 292 -12.97 18.96 -7.73
C THR A 292 -13.37 18.54 -6.32
N LEU A 293 -14.31 19.23 -5.67
CA LEU A 293 -14.88 18.84 -4.37
C LEU A 293 -15.70 17.56 -4.53
N ILE A 294 -15.56 16.62 -3.60
CA ILE A 294 -16.43 15.44 -3.50
C ILE A 294 -17.49 15.69 -2.42
N TRP A 295 -17.17 15.34 -1.16
CA TRP A 295 -18.13 15.42 -0.07
C TRP A 295 -17.92 16.71 0.73
N GLN A 296 -19.01 17.42 0.95
CA GLN A 296 -19.10 18.51 1.92
C GLN A 296 -20.13 18.12 2.96
N TYR A 297 -19.84 18.34 4.25
CA TYR A 297 -20.76 17.93 5.30
C TYR A 297 -20.64 18.72 6.58
N PHE A 298 -21.72 18.67 7.36
CA PHE A 298 -21.81 19.17 8.72
C PHE A 298 -22.21 18.02 9.65
N GLY A 299 -21.34 17.67 10.59
CA GLY A 299 -21.65 16.75 11.67
C GLY A 299 -22.07 17.53 12.91
N SER A 300 -23.27 17.28 13.41
CA SER A 300 -23.81 17.97 14.57
C SER A 300 -23.33 17.35 15.89
N ALA A 301 -23.15 18.20 16.90
CA ALA A 301 -23.03 17.81 18.30
C ALA A 301 -24.19 16.92 18.77
N LYS A 302 -25.38 17.13 18.20
CA LYS A 302 -26.60 16.36 18.48
C LYS A 302 -26.68 15.05 17.69
N GLY A 303 -25.65 14.67 16.93
CA GLY A 303 -25.51 13.34 16.30
C GLY A 303 -25.99 13.22 14.86
N PHE A 304 -26.85 14.12 14.36
CA PHE A 304 -27.23 14.11 12.94
C PHE A 304 -26.09 14.58 12.03
N PHE A 305 -26.07 14.07 10.80
CA PHE A 305 -25.02 14.31 9.81
C PHE A 305 -25.65 14.79 8.50
N ARG A 306 -25.37 16.02 8.08
CA ARG A 306 -25.85 16.59 6.81
C ARG A 306 -24.76 16.47 5.75
N GLN A 307 -25.06 15.82 4.63
CA GLN A 307 -24.11 15.53 3.54
C GLN A 307 -24.57 16.10 2.20
N TYR A 308 -23.65 16.74 1.48
CA TYR A 308 -23.82 17.21 0.11
C TYR A 308 -22.73 16.64 -0.82
N PRO A 309 -23.07 16.26 -2.08
CA PRO A 309 -24.43 16.20 -2.64
C PRO A 309 -25.30 15.12 -1.98
N GLY A 310 -26.62 15.22 -2.18
CA GLY A 310 -27.57 14.26 -1.62
C GLY A 310 -27.42 12.87 -2.23
N VAL A 311 -27.31 11.82 -1.41
CA VAL A 311 -27.13 10.43 -1.85
C VAL A 311 -27.94 9.48 -0.98
N LYS A 312 -28.42 8.37 -1.56
CA LYS A 312 -29.10 7.31 -0.81
C LYS A 312 -28.11 6.41 -0.09
N TRP A 313 -28.32 6.20 1.20
CA TRP A 313 -27.54 5.29 2.03
C TRP A 313 -28.24 3.93 2.11
N HIS A 314 -27.44 2.86 2.13
CA HIS A 314 -27.96 1.49 2.19
C HIS A 314 -27.57 0.85 3.53
N PRO A 315 -28.53 0.42 4.36
CA PRO A 315 -28.22 -0.27 5.60
C PRO A 315 -27.57 -1.63 5.35
N ASP A 316 -26.90 -2.18 6.36
CA ASP A 316 -26.32 -3.53 6.28
C ASP A 316 -27.40 -4.62 6.23
N GLU A 317 -27.00 -5.90 6.08
CA GLU A 317 -27.90 -7.07 5.99
C GLU A 317 -28.92 -7.17 7.14
N HIS A 318 -28.65 -6.50 8.27
CA HIS A 318 -29.50 -6.46 9.46
C HIS A 318 -30.34 -5.17 9.57
N GLY A 319 -30.34 -4.31 8.56
CA GLY A 319 -31.07 -3.03 8.58
C GLY A 319 -30.43 -1.93 9.43
N VAL A 320 -29.18 -2.10 9.89
CA VAL A 320 -28.50 -1.16 10.81
C VAL A 320 -27.43 -0.36 10.08
N ILE A 321 -27.29 0.92 10.43
CA ILE A 321 -26.20 1.80 9.99
C ILE A 321 -25.31 2.13 11.18
N GLY A 322 -24.11 1.54 11.23
CA GLY A 322 -23.12 1.80 12.27
C GLY A 322 -22.35 3.13 12.13
N PHE A 323 -22.92 4.14 11.45
CA PHE A 323 -22.27 5.43 11.25
C PHE A 323 -22.79 6.45 12.27
N ASP A 324 -21.87 6.98 13.08
CA ASP A 324 -22.04 8.16 13.92
C ASP A 324 -20.91 9.14 13.56
N CYS A 325 -21.26 10.39 13.27
CA CYS A 325 -20.29 11.41 12.88
C CYS A 325 -19.36 11.81 14.05
N ARG A 326 -19.85 11.73 15.29
CA ARG A 326 -19.12 12.16 16.50
C ARG A 326 -17.95 11.24 16.84
N ASN A 327 -18.02 9.97 16.43
CA ASN A 327 -16.96 8.98 16.65
C ASN A 327 -15.87 9.05 15.56
N ARG A 328 -16.01 9.94 14.58
CA ARG A 328 -15.05 10.03 13.47
C ARG A 328 -13.84 10.84 13.88
N LYS A 329 -12.67 10.44 13.38
CA LYS A 329 -11.40 11.11 13.68
C LYS A 329 -11.43 12.59 13.28
N TRP A 330 -11.98 12.94 12.11
CA TRP A 330 -12.12 14.33 11.67
C TRP A 330 -12.94 15.17 12.66
N TYR A 331 -13.99 14.59 13.25
CA TYR A 331 -14.83 15.28 14.23
C TYR A 331 -14.08 15.48 15.54
N ILE A 332 -13.49 14.41 16.09
CA ILE A 332 -12.81 14.42 17.39
C ILE A 332 -11.58 15.35 17.37
N GLN A 333 -10.76 15.26 16.33
CA GLN A 333 -9.54 16.07 16.20
C GLN A 333 -9.87 17.56 16.01
N ALA A 334 -10.98 17.90 15.33
CA ALA A 334 -11.43 19.28 15.18
C ALA A 334 -12.07 19.84 16.46
N ALA A 335 -12.86 19.01 17.17
CA ALA A 335 -13.60 19.42 18.35
C ALA A 335 -12.73 19.56 19.61
N THR A 336 -11.68 18.75 19.76
CA THR A 336 -10.89 18.67 21.01
C THR A 336 -9.38 18.81 20.77
N SER A 337 -8.66 19.31 21.76
CA SER A 337 -7.19 19.35 21.75
C SER A 337 -6.60 17.99 22.20
N PRO A 338 -5.33 17.68 21.86
CA PRO A 338 -4.65 16.48 22.33
C PRO A 338 -4.67 16.32 23.85
N LYS A 339 -4.73 15.08 24.34
CA LYS A 339 -4.94 14.79 25.77
C LYS A 339 -4.12 13.60 26.29
N ASP A 340 -3.69 13.74 27.54
CA ASP A 340 -3.09 12.67 28.36
C ASP A 340 -4.14 12.14 29.34
N VAL A 341 -4.54 10.87 29.19
CA VAL A 341 -5.67 10.27 29.91
C VAL A 341 -5.25 9.07 30.74
N VAL A 342 -5.56 9.07 32.04
CA VAL A 342 -5.45 7.86 32.87
C VAL A 342 -6.87 7.31 33.11
N ILE A 343 -7.10 6.06 32.70
CA ILE A 343 -8.38 5.38 32.89
C ILE A 343 -8.28 4.49 34.11
N LEU A 344 -9.04 4.81 35.16
CA LEU A 344 -9.15 4.02 36.38
C LEU A 344 -10.38 3.10 36.27
N VAL A 345 -10.17 1.80 36.41
CA VAL A 345 -11.22 0.79 36.30
C VAL A 345 -11.37 0.04 37.62
N ASP A 346 -12.56 0.12 38.22
CA ASP A 346 -12.89 -0.63 39.41
C ASP A 346 -13.02 -2.13 39.09
N VAL A 347 -12.19 -2.95 39.73
CA VAL A 347 -12.26 -4.42 39.65
C VAL A 347 -12.55 -5.05 41.02
N SER A 348 -13.19 -4.30 41.92
CA SER A 348 -13.67 -4.83 43.20
C SER A 348 -14.78 -5.87 43.03
N GLY A 349 -15.08 -6.60 44.11
CA GLY A 349 -16.06 -7.68 44.08
C GLY A 349 -17.48 -7.26 43.68
N SER A 350 -17.87 -5.99 43.88
CA SER A 350 -19.18 -5.45 43.50
C SER A 350 -19.36 -5.33 41.98
N MET A 351 -18.25 -5.22 41.24
CA MET A 351 -18.26 -5.13 39.78
C MET A 351 -18.51 -6.48 39.09
N LYS A 352 -18.60 -7.59 39.83
CA LYS A 352 -18.77 -8.94 39.25
C LYS A 352 -20.04 -9.07 38.40
N GLY A 353 -19.92 -9.70 37.23
CA GLY A 353 -21.03 -9.97 36.32
C GLY A 353 -21.25 -8.84 35.31
N LEU A 354 -22.50 -8.38 35.15
CA LEU A 354 -22.88 -7.41 34.12
C LEU A 354 -22.15 -6.07 34.26
N ARG A 355 -21.87 -5.61 35.49
CA ARG A 355 -21.19 -4.33 35.75
C ARG A 355 -19.80 -4.29 35.12
N LEU A 356 -18.98 -5.33 35.32
CA LEU A 356 -17.66 -5.43 34.70
C LEU A 356 -17.76 -5.51 33.16
N THR A 357 -18.76 -6.20 32.62
CA THR A 357 -18.98 -6.21 31.15
C THR A 357 -19.31 -4.82 30.60
N ILE A 358 -20.17 -4.06 31.29
CA ILE A 358 -20.47 -2.66 30.93
C ILE A 358 -19.21 -1.79 31.08
N ALA A 359 -18.43 -1.99 32.15
CA ALA A 359 -17.17 -1.26 32.36
C ALA A 359 -16.16 -1.52 31.23
N ARG A 360 -15.95 -2.79 30.83
CA ARG A 360 -15.09 -3.14 29.68
C ARG A 360 -15.56 -2.46 28.39
N GLN A 361 -16.87 -2.50 28.11
CA GLN A 361 -17.41 -1.81 26.94
C GLN A 361 -17.24 -0.29 27.02
N THR A 362 -17.41 0.29 28.21
CA THR A 362 -17.21 1.73 28.45
C THR A 362 -15.77 2.13 28.17
N VAL A 363 -14.80 1.37 28.68
CA VAL A 363 -13.38 1.59 28.41
C VAL A 363 -13.08 1.42 26.92
N SER A 364 -13.61 0.39 26.27
CA SER A 364 -13.44 0.20 24.81
C SER A 364 -13.99 1.38 24.01
N SER A 365 -15.16 1.89 24.38
CA SER A 365 -15.78 3.07 23.76
C SER A 365 -14.99 4.36 24.04
N ILE A 366 -14.35 4.49 25.20
CA ILE A 366 -13.43 5.61 25.49
C ILE A 366 -12.21 5.52 24.57
N LEU A 367 -11.61 4.34 24.40
CA LEU A 367 -10.45 4.15 23.51
C LEU A 367 -10.78 4.49 22.05
N ASP A 368 -12.01 4.26 21.59
CA ASP A 368 -12.45 4.68 20.25
C ASP A 368 -12.45 6.20 20.06
N THR A 369 -12.60 6.98 21.15
CA THR A 369 -12.55 8.45 21.11
C THR A 369 -11.15 9.04 21.17
N LEU A 370 -10.13 8.24 21.44
CA LEU A 370 -8.75 8.71 21.52
C LEU A 370 -8.13 8.74 20.13
N GLY A 371 -7.59 9.89 19.75
CA GLY A 371 -6.86 10.11 18.49
C GLY A 371 -5.39 9.73 18.61
N ASP A 372 -4.69 9.68 17.49
CA ASP A 372 -3.28 9.24 17.47
C ASP A 372 -2.33 10.28 18.13
N ASP A 373 -2.79 11.48 18.47
CA ASP A 373 -2.01 12.49 19.23
C ASP A 373 -2.21 12.39 20.76
N ASP A 374 -3.12 11.52 21.20
CA ASP A 374 -3.46 11.31 22.61
C ASP A 374 -2.58 10.24 23.26
N PHE A 375 -2.42 10.33 24.58
CA PHE A 375 -1.72 9.33 25.39
C PHE A 375 -2.67 8.75 26.43
N PHE A 376 -2.52 7.46 26.70
CA PHE A 376 -3.34 6.79 27.70
C PHE A 376 -2.60 5.69 28.45
N ASN A 377 -3.13 5.36 29.62
CA ASN A 377 -2.86 4.10 30.31
C ASN A 377 -4.12 3.68 31.08
N ILE A 378 -4.25 2.38 31.33
CA ILE A 378 -5.41 1.80 32.02
C ILE A 378 -4.91 1.10 33.29
N ILE A 379 -5.48 1.53 34.41
CA ILE A 379 -5.15 1.03 35.74
C ILE A 379 -6.41 0.39 36.32
N ALA A 380 -6.35 -0.90 36.58
CA ALA A 380 -7.37 -1.63 37.31
C ALA A 380 -7.05 -1.58 38.81
N TYR A 381 -8.02 -1.25 39.65
CA TYR A 381 -7.80 -1.17 41.10
C TYR A 381 -8.78 -2.03 41.89
N ASN A 382 -8.27 -2.63 42.96
CA ASN A 382 -9.04 -3.25 44.03
C ASN A 382 -8.38 -2.91 45.38
N GLN A 383 -7.84 -3.89 46.10
CA GLN A 383 -7.05 -3.68 47.32
C GLN A 383 -5.63 -3.23 46.98
N GLU A 384 -5.19 -3.50 45.76
CA GLU A 384 -3.92 -3.07 45.20
C GLU A 384 -4.17 -2.46 43.81
N ILE A 385 -3.15 -1.76 43.30
CA ILE A 385 -3.16 -1.18 41.96
C ILE A 385 -2.54 -2.19 40.98
N HIS A 386 -3.25 -2.45 39.89
CA HIS A 386 -2.81 -3.33 38.82
C HIS A 386 -2.85 -2.62 37.47
N TYR A 387 -1.69 -2.47 36.84
CA TYR A 387 -1.63 -2.02 35.45
C TYR A 387 -2.18 -3.12 34.54
N VAL A 388 -3.09 -2.77 33.62
CA VAL A 388 -3.66 -3.74 32.65
C VAL A 388 -2.55 -4.36 31.80
N GLU A 389 -1.54 -3.56 31.46
CA GLU A 389 -0.29 -4.01 30.85
C GLU A 389 0.86 -3.80 31.85
N PRO A 390 1.37 -4.86 32.51
CA PRO A 390 2.40 -4.75 33.55
C PRO A 390 3.67 -4.04 33.11
N CYS A 391 4.02 -4.12 31.82
CA CYS A 391 5.25 -3.49 31.35
C CYS A 391 5.16 -1.97 31.28
N LEU A 392 3.96 -1.37 31.32
CA LEU A 392 3.72 0.07 31.24
C LEU A 392 3.60 0.75 32.62
N ASN A 393 4.17 0.14 33.66
CA ASN A 393 4.16 0.69 35.01
C ASN A 393 4.75 2.12 35.06
N GLY A 394 3.97 3.07 35.57
CA GLY A 394 4.35 4.47 35.70
C GLY A 394 4.46 5.25 34.39
N THR A 395 3.97 4.72 33.26
CA THR A 395 4.10 5.37 31.95
C THR A 395 2.82 5.39 31.12
N LEU A 396 2.64 6.41 30.29
CA LEU A 396 1.57 6.47 29.29
C LEU A 396 2.07 6.01 27.91
N VAL A 397 1.18 5.41 27.14
CA VAL A 397 1.43 5.05 25.73
C VAL A 397 0.57 5.86 24.80
N ARG A 398 1.03 6.00 23.56
CA ARG A 398 0.28 6.66 22.51
C ARG A 398 -0.98 5.86 22.16
N ALA A 399 -2.08 6.56 21.88
CA ALA A 399 -3.37 5.99 21.50
C ALA A 399 -3.44 5.53 20.03
N ASP A 400 -2.37 4.90 19.54
CA ASP A 400 -2.31 4.30 18.20
C ASP A 400 -3.21 3.07 18.15
N ARG A 401 -3.72 2.73 16.95
CA ARG A 401 -4.63 1.60 16.76
C ARG A 401 -4.07 0.28 17.30
N ASN A 402 -2.80 -0.02 17.03
CA ASN A 402 -2.12 -1.22 17.54
C ASN A 402 -2.10 -1.28 19.07
N ASN A 403 -1.82 -0.16 19.74
CA ASN A 403 -1.80 -0.09 21.20
C ASN A 403 -3.22 -0.26 21.75
N LYS A 404 -4.20 0.42 21.17
CA LYS A 404 -5.61 0.29 21.59
C LYS A 404 -6.13 -1.15 21.46
N ASP A 405 -5.82 -1.81 20.35
CA ASP A 405 -6.20 -3.21 20.12
C ASP A 405 -5.49 -4.16 21.10
N HIS A 406 -4.20 -3.94 21.39
CA HIS A 406 -3.48 -4.69 22.43
C HIS A 406 -4.13 -4.53 23.81
N PHE A 407 -4.54 -3.33 24.20
CA PHE A 407 -5.24 -3.11 25.47
C PHE A 407 -6.61 -3.79 25.49
N ARG A 408 -7.35 -3.81 24.37
CA ARG A 408 -8.66 -4.51 24.29
C ARG A 408 -8.54 -6.00 24.61
N GLU A 409 -7.53 -6.68 24.09
CA GLU A 409 -7.26 -8.09 24.39
C GLU A 409 -6.98 -8.34 25.88
N HIS A 410 -6.38 -7.36 26.57
CA HIS A 410 -6.07 -7.46 28.00
C HIS A 410 -7.27 -7.08 28.88
N LEU A 411 -8.16 -6.20 28.42
CA LEU A 411 -9.40 -5.87 29.13
C LEU A 411 -10.31 -7.08 29.31
N ASP A 412 -10.34 -8.01 28.35
CA ASP A 412 -11.13 -9.24 28.42
C ASP A 412 -10.64 -10.21 29.51
N LYS A 413 -9.37 -10.10 29.90
CA LYS A 413 -8.74 -10.92 30.95
C LYS A 413 -9.00 -10.39 32.37
N LEU A 414 -9.62 -9.20 32.51
CA LEU A 414 -9.92 -8.61 33.82
C LEU A 414 -11.01 -9.38 34.57
N PHE A 415 -10.77 -9.65 35.84
CA PHE A 415 -11.71 -10.31 36.75
C PHE A 415 -11.91 -9.51 38.04
N ALA A 416 -13.15 -9.50 38.53
CA ALA A 416 -13.54 -8.79 39.75
C ALA A 416 -13.15 -9.57 41.02
N LYS A 417 -12.39 -8.94 41.94
CA LYS A 417 -12.00 -9.51 43.24
C LYS A 417 -11.62 -8.40 44.24
N GLY A 418 -11.88 -8.62 45.52
CA GLY A 418 -11.41 -7.75 46.60
C GLY A 418 -12.30 -6.53 46.86
N ILE A 419 -11.77 -5.55 47.59
CA ILE A 419 -12.41 -4.29 47.98
C ILE A 419 -11.79 -3.17 47.14
N GLY A 420 -12.55 -2.19 46.64
CA GLY A 420 -12.00 -1.09 45.83
C GLY A 420 -11.48 0.08 46.68
N LEU A 421 -10.17 0.31 46.70
CA LEU A 421 -9.52 1.44 47.36
C LEU A 421 -9.18 2.53 46.33
N LEU A 422 -10.07 3.51 46.14
CA LEU A 422 -9.92 4.55 45.11
C LEU A 422 -8.81 5.57 45.42
N GLY A 423 -8.55 5.87 46.70
CA GLY A 423 -7.57 6.90 47.09
C GLY A 423 -6.14 6.63 46.61
N GLU A 424 -5.68 5.38 46.70
CA GLU A 424 -4.36 4.97 46.20
C GLU A 424 -4.28 5.09 44.67
N ALA A 425 -5.33 4.64 43.97
CA ALA A 425 -5.42 4.70 42.52
C ALA A 425 -5.43 6.15 41.99
N LEU A 426 -6.14 7.07 42.66
CA LEU A 426 -6.14 8.49 42.33
C LEU A 426 -4.74 9.11 42.53
N THR A 427 -4.07 8.78 43.64
CA THR A 427 -2.72 9.27 43.93
C THR A 427 -1.71 8.83 42.86
N GLU A 428 -1.78 7.57 42.43
CA GLU A 428 -0.95 7.04 41.35
C GLU A 428 -1.24 7.76 40.01
N ALA A 429 -2.51 7.94 39.66
CA ALA A 429 -2.91 8.63 38.43
C ALA A 429 -2.37 10.07 38.35
N PHE A 430 -2.47 10.83 39.45
CA PHE A 430 -1.91 12.18 39.51
C PHE A 430 -0.38 12.20 39.41
N THR A 431 0.29 11.21 39.99
CA THR A 431 1.75 11.09 39.93
C THR A 431 2.21 10.86 38.49
N ILE A 432 1.60 9.91 37.77
CA ILE A 432 1.90 9.63 36.36
C ILE A 432 1.69 10.87 35.48
N LEU A 433 0.56 11.56 35.64
CA LEU A 433 0.23 12.76 34.86
C LEU A 433 1.22 13.91 35.14
N SER A 434 1.61 14.11 36.40
CA SER A 434 2.61 15.11 36.78
C SER A 434 3.98 14.79 36.15
N ASP A 435 4.44 13.54 36.21
CA ASP A 435 5.72 13.12 35.66
C ASP A 435 5.77 13.29 34.14
N PHE A 436 4.67 12.96 33.44
CA PHE A 436 4.55 13.15 31.99
C PHE A 436 4.58 14.62 31.58
N ASN A 437 3.98 15.50 32.39
CA ASN A 437 4.01 16.93 32.16
C ASN A 437 5.44 17.49 32.32
N GLN A 438 6.15 17.08 33.37
CA GLN A 438 7.53 17.53 33.64
C GLN A 438 8.55 17.01 32.62
N THR A 439 8.41 15.77 32.17
CA THR A 439 9.33 15.16 31.19
C THR A 439 9.08 15.63 29.76
N GLY A 440 7.93 16.27 29.48
CA GLY A 440 7.54 16.73 28.14
C GLY A 440 7.25 15.60 27.15
N ARG A 441 7.21 14.34 27.62
CA ARG A 441 6.96 13.13 26.82
C ARG A 441 5.50 12.98 26.42
N GLY A 442 4.57 13.55 27.19
CA GLY A 442 3.13 13.52 26.88
C GLY A 442 2.72 14.48 25.76
N SER A 443 1.42 14.69 25.63
CA SER A 443 0.84 15.71 24.75
C SER A 443 1.19 17.13 25.21
N VAL A 444 1.48 17.34 26.51
CA VAL A 444 1.75 18.66 27.13
C VAL A 444 0.55 19.62 26.99
N CYS A 445 -0.63 19.05 26.77
CA CYS A 445 -1.85 19.82 26.52
C CYS A 445 -2.87 19.55 27.63
N SER A 446 -3.97 18.87 27.33
CA SER A 446 -5.01 18.57 28.32
C SER A 446 -4.69 17.32 29.12
N GLN A 447 -4.97 17.32 30.42
CA GLN A 447 -4.82 16.14 31.28
C GLN A 447 -6.16 15.74 31.89
N ALA A 448 -6.47 14.45 31.87
CA ALA A 448 -7.73 13.94 32.42
C ALA A 448 -7.59 12.58 33.11
N ILE A 449 -8.44 12.38 34.12
CA ILE A 449 -8.64 11.10 34.79
C ILE A 449 -10.07 10.66 34.51
N MET A 450 -10.24 9.48 33.92
CA MET A 450 -11.55 8.88 33.66
C MET A 450 -11.76 7.73 34.64
N LEU A 451 -12.74 7.86 35.53
CA LEU A 451 -13.00 6.90 36.60
C LEU A 451 -14.23 6.05 36.25
N VAL A 452 -14.07 4.74 36.11
CA VAL A 452 -15.15 3.78 35.84
C VAL A 452 -15.38 2.93 37.07
N THR A 453 -16.48 3.16 37.79
CA THR A 453 -16.80 2.49 39.07
C THR A 453 -18.31 2.36 39.26
N ASP A 454 -18.75 1.47 40.15
CA ASP A 454 -20.14 1.39 40.60
C ASP A 454 -20.45 2.26 41.84
N GLY A 455 -19.44 2.95 42.40
CA GLY A 455 -19.64 3.92 43.47
C GLY A 455 -18.36 4.40 44.16
N ALA A 456 -18.45 5.52 44.87
CA ALA A 456 -17.39 5.99 45.77
C ALA A 456 -17.93 6.18 47.19
N THR A 457 -17.28 5.57 48.18
CA THR A 457 -17.67 5.67 49.60
C THR A 457 -17.37 7.04 50.20
N GLU A 458 -16.34 7.72 49.69
CA GLU A 458 -15.82 9.01 50.18
C GLU A 458 -15.64 10.02 49.04
N MET A 459 -15.39 11.27 49.41
CA MET A 459 -15.20 12.40 48.48
C MET A 459 -13.74 12.59 48.05
N TYR A 460 -12.78 11.99 48.78
CA TYR A 460 -11.33 12.05 48.52
C TYR A 460 -10.80 13.48 48.30
N ASP A 461 -11.35 14.43 49.07
CA ASP A 461 -11.01 15.87 49.00
C ASP A 461 -9.56 16.15 49.40
N ASP A 462 -9.01 15.36 50.32
CA ASP A 462 -7.61 15.35 50.72
C ASP A 462 -6.64 15.10 49.54
N VAL A 463 -6.99 14.17 48.64
CA VAL A 463 -6.18 13.87 47.45
C VAL A 463 -6.22 15.04 46.46
N PHE A 464 -7.39 15.63 46.23
CA PHE A 464 -7.55 16.76 45.31
C PHE A 464 -6.89 18.03 45.82
N GLU A 465 -6.97 18.31 47.13
CA GLU A 465 -6.30 19.45 47.77
C GLU A 465 -4.78 19.35 47.62
N LYS A 466 -4.23 18.14 47.74
CA LYS A 466 -2.78 17.90 47.63
C LYS A 466 -2.26 17.95 46.19
N HIS A 467 -2.99 17.39 45.23
CA HIS A 467 -2.46 17.12 43.88
C HIS A 467 -3.02 18.02 42.76
N ASN A 468 -4.23 18.58 42.90
CA ASN A 468 -4.90 19.30 41.79
C ASN A 468 -5.30 20.75 42.14
N TRP A 469 -5.51 21.09 43.42
CA TRP A 469 -5.94 22.43 43.83
C TRP A 469 -4.76 23.35 44.19
N PRO A 470 -4.89 24.68 43.97
CA PRO A 470 -6.08 25.43 43.54
C PRO A 470 -6.27 25.52 42.02
N GLU A 471 -5.30 25.11 41.20
CA GLU A 471 -5.27 25.39 39.76
C GLU A 471 -6.24 24.53 38.94
N ARG A 472 -6.63 23.35 39.42
CA ARG A 472 -7.58 22.41 38.79
C ARG A 472 -7.19 22.09 37.34
N LYS A 473 -5.91 21.79 37.12
CA LYS A 473 -5.34 21.50 35.80
C LYS A 473 -5.83 20.18 35.22
N VAL A 474 -6.03 19.18 36.08
CA VAL A 474 -6.51 17.85 35.68
C VAL A 474 -8.03 17.78 35.80
N ARG A 475 -8.70 17.39 34.71
CA ARG A 475 -10.16 17.20 34.66
C ARG A 475 -10.54 15.78 35.07
N ILE A 476 -11.64 15.62 35.81
CA ILE A 476 -12.07 14.31 36.31
C ILE A 476 -13.44 13.92 35.74
N PHE A 477 -13.51 12.76 35.10
CA PHE A 477 -14.74 12.24 34.48
C PHE A 477 -15.17 10.92 35.13
N PRO A 478 -16.07 10.96 36.12
CA PRO A 478 -16.62 9.76 36.74
C PRO A 478 -17.78 9.19 35.93
N TYR A 479 -17.66 7.91 35.59
CA TYR A 479 -18.67 7.06 34.97
C TYR A 479 -19.21 6.07 36.01
N LEU A 480 -20.44 6.32 36.45
CA LEU A 480 -21.14 5.44 37.38
C LEU A 480 -21.77 4.27 36.63
N ILE A 481 -21.35 3.05 36.92
CA ILE A 481 -21.86 1.82 36.31
C ILE A 481 -22.98 1.23 37.16
N GLY A 482 -24.18 1.12 36.58
CA GLY A 482 -25.34 0.50 37.19
C GLY A 482 -26.48 1.47 37.51
N ARG A 483 -27.62 0.89 37.90
CA ARG A 483 -28.87 1.62 38.19
C ARG A 483 -28.92 2.20 39.60
N GLU A 484 -28.04 1.74 40.49
CA GLU A 484 -28.01 2.15 41.89
C GLU A 484 -27.41 3.56 42.02
N SER A 485 -28.09 4.44 42.75
CA SER A 485 -27.72 5.86 42.88
C SER A 485 -27.11 6.23 44.24
N ALA A 486 -26.94 5.25 45.15
CA ALA A 486 -26.56 5.51 46.54
C ALA A 486 -25.23 6.27 46.70
N PHE A 487 -24.33 6.16 45.72
CA PHE A 487 -23.01 6.81 45.72
C PHE A 487 -22.81 7.79 44.55
N ALA A 488 -23.89 8.17 43.86
CA ALA A 488 -23.83 9.07 42.72
C ALA A 488 -23.44 10.51 43.11
N ASP A 489 -23.88 10.97 44.28
CA ASP A 489 -23.62 12.34 44.74
C ASP A 489 -22.13 12.61 44.99
N ASN A 490 -21.40 11.62 45.54
CA ASN A 490 -19.96 11.73 45.77
C ASN A 490 -19.20 11.85 44.44
N LEU A 491 -19.51 10.96 43.48
CA LEU A 491 -18.93 10.99 42.14
C LEU A 491 -19.26 12.30 41.41
N LYS A 492 -20.51 12.77 41.51
CA LYS A 492 -20.93 14.04 40.92
C LYS A 492 -20.14 15.20 41.50
N TRP A 493 -19.96 15.24 42.82
CA TRP A 493 -19.16 16.28 43.46
C TRP A 493 -17.71 16.28 42.98
N MET A 494 -17.08 15.11 42.88
CA MET A 494 -15.70 14.99 42.38
C MET A 494 -15.55 15.55 40.95
N ALA A 495 -16.54 15.32 40.09
CA ALA A 495 -16.58 15.89 38.74
C ALA A 495 -16.70 17.42 38.77
N CYS A 496 -17.66 17.94 39.53
CA CYS A 496 -17.92 19.38 39.65
C CYS A 496 -16.73 20.15 40.22
N ALA A 497 -16.09 19.60 41.26
CA ALA A 497 -14.98 20.25 41.93
C ALA A 497 -13.73 20.36 41.05
N ASN A 498 -13.59 19.46 40.05
CA ASN A 498 -12.42 19.35 39.18
C ASN A 498 -12.75 19.61 37.69
N LYS A 499 -13.72 20.50 37.40
CA LYS A 499 -14.06 20.96 36.03
C LYS A 499 -14.35 19.83 35.01
N GLY A 500 -14.89 18.71 35.49
CA GLY A 500 -15.22 17.56 34.66
C GLY A 500 -16.72 17.36 34.48
N TYR A 501 -17.12 16.12 34.19
CA TYR A 501 -18.52 15.78 33.92
C TYR A 501 -18.88 14.41 34.49
N PHE A 502 -20.04 14.32 35.13
CA PHE A 502 -20.60 13.08 35.66
C PHE A 502 -21.58 12.44 34.68
N SER A 503 -21.37 11.14 34.40
CA SER A 503 -22.23 10.33 33.55
C SER A 503 -22.63 9.03 34.24
N GLN A 504 -23.90 8.64 34.14
CA GLN A 504 -24.40 7.37 34.66
C GLN A 504 -24.73 6.43 33.49
N ILE A 505 -24.19 5.21 33.54
CA ILE A 505 -24.36 4.18 32.50
C ILE A 505 -25.09 3.00 33.12
N SER A 506 -26.35 2.82 32.73
CA SER A 506 -27.21 1.74 33.25
C SER A 506 -27.19 0.49 32.37
N THR A 507 -27.04 0.67 31.06
CA THR A 507 -27.10 -0.42 30.08
C THR A 507 -25.96 -0.32 29.05
N LEU A 508 -25.75 -1.39 28.28
CA LEU A 508 -24.75 -1.43 27.21
C LEU A 508 -25.05 -0.43 26.09
N ALA A 509 -26.35 -0.17 25.82
CA ALA A 509 -26.78 0.78 24.80
C ALA A 509 -26.49 2.24 25.18
N ASP A 510 -26.52 2.54 26.49
CA ASP A 510 -26.27 3.89 27.01
C ASP A 510 -24.79 4.30 26.94
N VAL A 511 -23.88 3.34 26.73
CA VAL A 511 -22.43 3.57 26.81
C VAL A 511 -21.99 4.63 25.80
N GLN A 512 -22.34 4.47 24.53
CA GLN A 512 -21.83 5.32 23.46
C GLN A 512 -22.22 6.78 23.66
N GLU A 513 -23.50 7.06 23.94
CA GLU A 513 -24.00 8.42 24.11
C GLU A 513 -23.40 9.10 25.35
N ASN A 514 -23.25 8.38 26.46
CA ASN A 514 -22.73 8.96 27.70
C ASN A 514 -21.22 9.19 27.68
N VAL A 515 -20.46 8.36 26.95
CA VAL A 515 -19.03 8.56 26.76
C VAL A 515 -18.79 9.82 25.93
N MET A 516 -19.52 10.02 24.82
CA MET A 516 -19.27 11.16 23.92
C MET A 516 -19.47 12.54 24.57
N ARG A 517 -20.21 12.64 25.67
CA ARG A 517 -20.45 13.92 26.38
C ARG A 517 -19.17 14.60 26.89
N TYR A 518 -18.11 13.84 27.19
CA TYR A 518 -16.87 14.45 27.68
C TYR A 518 -16.22 15.35 26.61
N LEU A 519 -16.42 15.04 25.31
CA LEU A 519 -15.87 15.83 24.21
C LEU A 519 -16.38 17.27 24.25
N HIS A 520 -17.66 17.48 24.58
CA HIS A 520 -18.22 18.83 24.74
C HIS A 520 -17.50 19.61 25.83
N VAL A 521 -17.25 19.00 26.99
CA VAL A 521 -16.55 19.65 28.10
C VAL A 521 -15.11 19.97 27.73
N MET A 522 -14.43 19.07 27.03
CA MET A 522 -13.06 19.29 26.55
C MET A 522 -12.97 20.36 25.46
N SER A 523 -14.03 20.60 24.70
CA SER A 523 -14.07 21.62 23.65
C SER A 523 -14.26 23.04 24.17
N ARG A 524 -14.78 23.23 25.40
CA ARG A 524 -15.15 24.54 25.96
C ARG A 524 -14.04 25.61 25.86
N PRO A 525 -12.78 25.36 26.25
CA PRO A 525 -11.73 26.38 26.17
C PRO A 525 -11.51 26.86 24.73
N LYS A 526 -11.47 25.92 23.79
CA LYS A 526 -11.29 26.20 22.36
C LYS A 526 -12.46 27.04 21.80
N VAL A 527 -13.68 26.75 22.24
CA VAL A 527 -14.87 27.50 21.86
C VAL A 527 -14.79 28.96 22.34
N ILE A 528 -14.38 29.17 23.59
CA ILE A 528 -14.32 30.50 24.19
C ILE A 528 -13.25 31.37 23.52
N ASP A 529 -12.13 30.77 23.08
CA ASP A 529 -11.06 31.45 22.35
C ASP A 529 -11.45 31.86 20.91
N HIS A 530 -12.61 31.39 20.40
CA HIS A 530 -13.08 31.61 19.02
C HIS A 530 -12.05 31.19 17.96
N GLU A 531 -11.32 30.10 18.20
CA GLU A 531 -10.25 29.64 17.31
C GLU A 531 -10.72 28.52 16.38
N HIS A 532 -10.85 28.87 15.09
CA HIS A 532 -11.19 27.93 14.02
C HIS A 532 -9.95 27.22 13.46
N ASP A 533 -9.31 26.41 14.32
CA ASP A 533 -8.18 25.58 13.91
C ASP A 533 -8.55 24.68 12.73
N THR A 534 -7.72 24.73 11.69
CA THR A 534 -7.84 23.84 10.54
C THR A 534 -7.17 22.51 10.86
N VAL A 535 -7.96 21.45 10.93
CA VAL A 535 -7.48 20.10 11.21
C VAL A 535 -7.49 19.27 9.94
N TRP A 536 -6.45 18.47 9.76
CA TRP A 536 -6.28 17.58 8.63
C TRP A 536 -6.16 16.14 9.11
N THR A 537 -7.02 15.25 8.62
CA THR A 537 -6.93 13.83 8.97
C THR A 537 -5.90 13.09 8.13
N GLU A 538 -5.40 11.99 8.66
CA GLU A 538 -4.67 11.00 7.87
C GLU A 538 -5.57 10.33 6.81
N ALA A 539 -4.96 9.52 5.94
CA ALA A 539 -5.65 8.83 4.86
C ALA A 539 -6.65 7.81 5.41
N TYR A 540 -7.93 7.95 5.05
CA TYR A 540 -8.96 6.97 5.36
C TYR A 540 -9.83 6.66 4.13
N VAL A 541 -10.58 5.57 4.18
CA VAL A 541 -11.52 5.18 3.13
C VAL A 541 -12.93 5.64 3.50
N ASP A 542 -13.59 6.36 2.60
CA ASP A 542 -14.95 6.86 2.78
C ASP A 542 -15.94 5.75 3.19
N SER A 543 -16.75 6.04 4.21
CA SER A 543 -17.83 5.21 4.72
C SER A 543 -19.07 5.21 3.81
N ALA A 544 -19.39 6.33 3.16
CA ALA A 544 -20.57 6.43 2.29
C ALA A 544 -20.40 5.56 1.03
N LEU A 545 -19.22 5.62 0.41
CA LEU A 545 -18.84 4.77 -0.73
C LEU A 545 -18.82 3.25 -0.41
N SER A 546 -18.50 2.83 0.84
CA SER A 546 -18.47 1.39 1.19
C SER A 546 -19.79 0.68 1.00
N GLN A 547 -20.90 1.37 1.27
CA GLN A 547 -22.22 0.77 1.28
C GLN A 547 -22.82 0.78 -0.13
N ALA A 548 -22.56 1.81 -0.94
CA ALA A 548 -22.97 1.87 -2.34
C ALA A 548 -22.17 0.91 -3.24
N HIS A 549 -20.87 0.68 -2.98
CA HIS A 549 -20.01 -0.19 -3.79
C HIS A 549 -20.25 -1.71 -3.62
N LYS A 550 -21.17 -2.15 -2.74
CA LYS A 550 -21.61 -3.57 -2.73
C LYS A 550 -22.24 -3.98 -4.07
N LEU A 551 -22.65 -3.02 -4.92
CA LEU A 551 -23.19 -3.26 -6.25
C LEU A 551 -22.34 -2.56 -7.35
N LYS A 552 -21.60 -3.36 -8.12
CA LYS A 552 -21.31 -3.16 -9.57
C LYS A 552 -20.05 -2.41 -10.07
N VAL A 553 -19.16 -1.83 -9.27
CA VAL A 553 -17.96 -1.15 -9.85
C VAL A 553 -16.63 -1.84 -9.49
N LYS A 554 -15.81 -2.15 -10.53
CA LYS A 554 -14.47 -2.80 -10.41
C LYS A 554 -13.41 -1.89 -9.76
N THR A 555 -13.64 -0.57 -9.70
CA THR A 555 -12.75 0.40 -9.04
C THR A 555 -12.84 0.26 -7.53
N GLY A 556 -11.68 0.04 -6.88
CA GLY A 556 -11.60 -0.08 -5.43
C GLY A 556 -11.98 1.25 -4.76
N PRO A 557 -12.35 1.24 -3.47
CA PRO A 557 -12.67 2.46 -2.76
C PRO A 557 -11.42 3.36 -2.65
N SER A 558 -11.57 4.64 -3.03
CA SER A 558 -10.50 5.64 -3.04
C SER A 558 -10.18 6.13 -1.63
N LEU A 559 -8.89 6.28 -1.32
CA LEU A 559 -8.44 6.94 -0.09
C LEU A 559 -8.70 8.44 -0.16
N MET A 560 -9.06 9.03 0.97
CA MET A 560 -9.38 10.44 1.12
C MET A 560 -8.71 11.00 2.38
N THR A 561 -8.51 12.31 2.41
CA THR A 561 -8.15 13.09 3.60
C THR A 561 -9.18 14.20 3.76
N THR A 562 -9.47 14.59 4.99
CA THR A 562 -10.48 15.60 5.30
C THR A 562 -9.84 16.81 5.89
N VAL A 563 -10.27 17.98 5.42
CA VAL A 563 -10.11 19.24 6.15
C VAL A 563 -11.35 19.46 7.01
N ALA A 564 -11.15 19.67 8.31
CA ALA A 564 -12.22 19.84 9.27
C ALA A 564 -12.00 21.10 10.13
N MET A 565 -13.10 21.78 10.45
CA MET A 565 -13.13 22.96 11.32
C MET A 565 -14.33 22.87 12.26
N PRO A 566 -14.16 23.20 13.55
CA PRO A 566 -15.27 23.22 14.49
C PRO A 566 -16.19 24.43 14.25
N VAL A 567 -17.47 24.29 14.62
CA VAL A 567 -18.50 25.33 14.54
C VAL A 567 -19.05 25.58 15.93
N PHE A 568 -19.13 26.84 16.33
CA PHE A 568 -19.49 27.22 17.69
C PHE A 568 -20.71 28.14 17.74
N SER A 569 -21.39 28.17 18.90
CA SER A 569 -22.47 29.12 19.11
C SER A 569 -21.88 30.50 19.40
N THR A 570 -22.22 31.49 18.56
CA THR A 570 -21.77 32.89 18.69
C THR A 570 -22.75 33.76 19.49
N LYS A 571 -23.80 33.16 20.07
CA LYS A 571 -24.79 33.89 20.87
C LYS A 571 -24.16 34.41 22.17
N ASN A 572 -24.44 35.66 22.52
CA ASN A 572 -23.86 36.30 23.71
C ASN A 572 -24.20 35.56 25.03
N GLU A 573 -25.38 34.94 25.11
CA GLU A 573 -25.85 34.23 26.30
C GLU A 573 -25.07 32.94 26.58
N THR A 574 -24.66 32.22 25.53
CA THR A 574 -24.01 30.91 25.60
C THR A 574 -22.48 30.99 25.51
N LYS A 575 -21.93 32.21 25.37
CA LYS A 575 -20.49 32.46 25.19
C LYS A 575 -19.64 31.84 26.31
N ASN A 576 -20.05 31.98 27.56
CA ASN A 576 -19.30 31.47 28.72
C ASN A 576 -19.52 29.94 28.94
N GLN A 577 -20.52 29.35 28.29
CA GLN A 577 -20.77 27.91 28.31
C GLN A 577 -19.91 27.16 27.29
N GLY A 578 -19.41 27.85 26.25
CA GLY A 578 -18.54 27.27 25.24
C GLY A 578 -19.23 26.15 24.45
N ILE A 579 -20.39 26.44 23.84
CA ILE A 579 -21.21 25.43 23.14
C ILE A 579 -20.65 25.14 21.75
N LEU A 580 -20.22 23.88 21.55
CA LEU A 580 -19.93 23.31 20.24
C LEU A 580 -21.23 22.91 19.52
N LEU A 581 -21.49 23.48 18.35
CA LEU A 581 -22.63 23.11 17.50
C LEU A 581 -22.34 21.85 16.68
N GLY A 582 -21.09 21.70 16.24
CA GLY A 582 -20.69 20.58 15.41
C GLY A 582 -19.34 20.84 14.72
N VAL A 583 -19.05 20.07 13.69
CA VAL A 583 -17.84 20.18 12.88
C VAL A 583 -18.22 20.13 11.42
N VAL A 584 -17.68 21.05 10.63
CA VAL A 584 -17.78 21.01 9.16
C VAL A 584 -16.55 20.31 8.62
N GLY A 585 -16.76 19.45 7.62
CA GLY A 585 -15.69 18.77 6.92
C GLY A 585 -15.85 18.79 5.41
N THR A 586 -14.73 18.65 4.71
CA THR A 586 -14.69 18.47 3.27
C THR A 586 -13.65 17.41 2.91
N ASP A 587 -14.06 16.41 2.14
CA ASP A 587 -13.20 15.30 1.76
C ASP A 587 -12.45 15.59 0.46
N ILE A 588 -11.16 15.26 0.47
CA ILE A 588 -10.23 15.40 -0.65
C ILE A 588 -9.77 14.00 -1.04
N PRO A 589 -10.17 13.49 -2.22
CA PRO A 589 -9.65 12.24 -2.74
C PRO A 589 -8.15 12.35 -3.00
N LEU A 590 -7.38 11.36 -2.54
CA LEU A 590 -5.94 11.35 -2.78
C LEU A 590 -5.59 11.14 -4.26
N GLN A 591 -6.51 10.63 -5.07
CA GLN A 591 -6.36 10.53 -6.52
C GLN A 591 -6.21 11.90 -7.19
N GLU A 592 -6.89 12.94 -6.69
CA GLU A 592 -6.71 14.31 -7.19
C GLU A 592 -5.31 14.84 -6.86
N LEU A 593 -4.77 14.46 -5.71
CA LEU A 593 -3.39 14.77 -5.34
C LEU A 593 -2.40 14.08 -6.30
N MET A 594 -2.69 12.85 -6.71
CA MET A 594 -1.88 12.09 -7.68
C MET A 594 -1.91 12.69 -9.10
N LYS A 595 -2.99 13.38 -9.49
CA LYS A 595 -3.06 14.11 -10.77
C LYS A 595 -2.10 15.30 -10.84
N LEU A 596 -1.73 15.90 -9.71
CA LEU A 596 -0.79 17.04 -9.66
C LEU A 596 0.68 16.64 -9.89
N ILE A 597 1.00 15.35 -9.73
CA ILE A 597 2.37 14.84 -9.77
C ILE A 597 2.83 14.69 -11.23
N PRO A 598 3.90 15.37 -11.68
CA PRO A 598 4.39 15.29 -13.05
C PRO A 598 5.15 13.97 -13.30
N LYS A 599 4.42 12.91 -13.63
CA LYS A 599 4.93 11.53 -13.78
C LYS A 599 6.06 11.40 -14.79
N HIS A 600 5.91 12.05 -15.95
CA HIS A 600 6.93 12.05 -16.99
C HIS A 600 8.27 12.63 -16.51
N MET A 601 8.26 13.56 -15.55
CA MET A 601 9.48 14.14 -14.98
C MET A 601 10.13 13.22 -13.93
N LEU A 602 9.38 12.43 -13.18
CA LEU A 602 9.95 11.55 -12.14
C LEU A 602 10.82 10.42 -12.70
N GLY A 603 10.52 9.95 -13.91
CA GLY A 603 11.22 8.84 -14.54
C GLY A 603 10.66 7.47 -14.14
N ILE A 604 11.27 6.41 -14.66
CA ILE A 604 10.65 5.07 -14.71
C ILE A 604 10.42 4.47 -13.31
N HIS A 605 11.37 4.68 -12.40
CA HIS A 605 11.32 4.25 -11.00
C HIS A 605 11.02 5.40 -10.03
N GLY A 606 10.87 6.62 -10.54
CA GLY A 606 10.61 7.77 -9.69
C GLY A 606 9.15 7.81 -9.24
N TYR A 607 8.94 8.25 -8.01
CA TYR A 607 7.62 8.41 -7.43
C TYR A 607 7.59 9.61 -6.49
N ALA A 608 6.41 10.14 -6.26
CA ALA A 608 6.16 11.11 -5.22
C ALA A 608 5.34 10.46 -4.11
N PHE A 609 5.55 10.93 -2.89
CA PHE A 609 4.86 10.46 -1.71
C PHE A 609 4.64 11.63 -0.75
N ALA A 610 3.69 11.51 0.15
CA ALA A 610 3.43 12.52 1.17
C ALA A 610 3.18 11.86 2.51
N ILE A 611 3.60 12.54 3.58
CA ILE A 611 3.45 12.06 4.96
C ILE A 611 2.81 13.12 5.84
N THR A 612 2.24 12.67 6.97
CA THR A 612 1.72 13.53 8.04
C THR A 612 2.81 13.94 9.03
N ASN A 613 2.49 14.85 9.95
CA ASN A 613 3.33 15.23 11.09
C ASN A 613 3.60 14.09 12.09
N ASN A 614 2.87 12.97 11.98
CA ASN A 614 3.08 11.75 12.75
C ASN A 614 3.91 10.70 12.01
N GLY A 615 4.30 10.95 10.75
CA GLY A 615 5.06 10.01 9.91
C GLY A 615 4.19 9.00 9.16
N TYR A 616 2.86 9.08 9.30
CA TYR A 616 1.93 8.25 8.54
C TYR A 616 1.91 8.65 7.08
N ILE A 617 1.80 7.65 6.21
CA ILE A 617 1.74 7.86 4.77
C ILE A 617 0.36 8.38 4.39
N LEU A 618 0.35 9.54 3.73
CA LEU A 618 -0.83 10.03 3.04
C LEU A 618 -0.97 9.30 1.68
N THR A 619 0.06 9.39 0.84
CA THR A 619 0.13 8.67 -0.44
C THR A 619 1.53 8.08 -0.66
N HIS A 620 1.59 6.83 -1.11
CA HIS A 620 2.82 6.14 -1.50
C HIS A 620 2.48 4.97 -2.44
N PRO A 621 3.29 4.67 -3.48
CA PRO A 621 3.01 3.56 -4.42
C PRO A 621 2.85 2.18 -3.76
N ASP A 622 3.58 1.94 -2.67
CA ASP A 622 3.60 0.64 -1.97
C ASP A 622 2.60 0.59 -0.77
N LEU A 623 1.75 1.61 -0.59
CA LEU A 623 0.65 1.58 0.38
C LEU A 623 -0.49 0.68 -0.14
N ARG A 624 -0.83 -0.39 0.60
CA ARG A 624 -1.86 -1.38 0.20
C ARG A 624 -3.03 -1.41 1.17
N PRO A 625 -4.06 -0.56 0.96
CA PRO A 625 -5.19 -0.43 1.90
C PRO A 625 -6.20 -1.60 1.83
N LEU A 626 -6.19 -2.38 0.75
CA LEU A 626 -7.12 -3.48 0.50
C LEU A 626 -6.38 -4.82 0.45
N TYR A 627 -7.07 -5.90 0.83
CA TYR A 627 -6.62 -7.27 0.67
C TYR A 627 -7.64 -8.10 -0.13
N GLN A 628 -7.18 -9.11 -0.86
CA GLN A 628 -7.98 -9.93 -1.77
C GLN A 628 -8.03 -11.39 -1.31
N GLU A 629 -9.19 -11.83 -0.81
CA GLU A 629 -9.57 -13.26 -0.79
C GLU A 629 -11.08 -13.31 -1.10
N GLY A 630 -11.43 -13.51 -2.37
CA GLY A 630 -12.81 -13.57 -2.88
C GLY A 630 -13.58 -12.23 -2.97
N GLN A 631 -13.32 -11.27 -2.07
CA GLN A 631 -13.84 -9.90 -2.11
C GLN A 631 -12.77 -8.91 -1.59
N LYS A 632 -12.64 -7.72 -2.21
CA LYS A 632 -11.69 -6.66 -1.79
C LYS A 632 -12.12 -6.11 -0.42
N ARG A 633 -11.53 -6.59 0.68
CA ARG A 633 -11.80 -6.10 2.04
C ARG A 633 -10.75 -5.08 2.47
N ARG A 634 -11.16 -4.12 3.30
CA ARG A 634 -10.27 -3.12 3.91
C ARG A 634 -9.40 -3.80 4.95
N LYS A 635 -8.10 -3.51 4.95
CA LYS A 635 -7.23 -3.92 6.05
C LYS A 635 -7.58 -3.11 7.31
N PRO A 636 -7.43 -3.63 8.53
CA PRO A 636 -7.64 -2.86 9.75
C PRO A 636 -6.71 -1.64 9.87
N ASN A 637 -5.39 -1.79 9.67
CA ASN A 637 -4.41 -0.75 10.05
C ASN A 637 -3.88 0.10 8.87
N TYR A 638 -4.62 0.19 7.77
CA TYR A 638 -4.15 0.88 6.56
C TYR A 638 -3.93 2.40 6.74
N SER A 639 -4.66 3.05 7.65
CA SER A 639 -4.58 4.50 7.87
C SER A 639 -3.39 4.92 8.73
N SER A 640 -2.75 3.96 9.42
CA SER A 640 -1.66 4.21 10.38
C SER A 640 -0.33 3.61 9.93
N VAL A 641 -0.17 3.32 8.63
CA VAL A 641 1.09 2.81 8.05
C VAL A 641 2.11 3.95 8.04
N ASP A 642 3.24 3.74 8.72
CA ASP A 642 4.32 4.73 8.85
C ASP A 642 5.34 4.60 7.69
N LEU A 643 6.06 5.69 7.38
CA LEU A 643 7.06 5.69 6.31
C LEU A 643 8.14 4.61 6.50
N SER A 644 8.60 4.33 7.73
CA SER A 644 9.64 3.30 7.95
C SER A 644 9.15 1.88 7.66
N GLU A 645 7.83 1.64 7.63
CA GLU A 645 7.26 0.33 7.29
C GLU A 645 7.31 0.05 5.78
N VAL A 646 7.47 1.09 4.97
CA VAL A 646 7.51 1.00 3.52
C VAL A 646 8.92 1.25 2.99
N GLU A 647 9.61 2.25 3.52
CA GLU A 647 11.00 2.58 3.22
C GLU A 647 11.94 1.97 4.27
N TRP A 648 11.86 0.64 4.46
CA TRP A 648 12.54 -0.08 5.55
C TRP A 648 14.08 -0.02 5.51
N GLU A 649 14.68 0.49 4.44
CA GLU A 649 16.13 0.68 4.35
C GLU A 649 16.61 1.92 5.15
N ASP A 650 15.71 2.85 5.50
CA ASP A 650 15.97 3.98 6.41
C ASP A 650 15.97 3.52 7.89
N LYS A 651 16.96 2.70 8.26
CA LYS A 651 17.03 2.08 9.60
C LYS A 651 17.14 3.09 10.75
N ASP A 652 17.70 4.27 10.49
CA ASP A 652 17.92 5.32 11.48
C ASP A 652 16.81 6.39 11.43
N ASP A 653 15.74 6.18 10.64
CA ASP A 653 14.61 7.09 10.45
C ASP A 653 15.04 8.53 10.05
N ILE A 654 16.16 8.69 9.33
CA ILE A 654 16.73 10.00 9.01
C ILE A 654 15.82 10.77 8.06
N LEU A 655 15.34 10.11 7.00
CA LEU A 655 14.44 10.72 6.03
C LEU A 655 13.09 11.01 6.69
N ARG A 656 12.56 10.03 7.42
CA ARG A 656 11.31 10.15 8.15
C ARG A 656 11.34 11.35 9.10
N ASN A 657 12.33 11.41 9.99
CA ASN A 657 12.42 12.44 11.01
C ASN A 657 12.66 13.83 10.40
N ALA A 658 13.39 13.94 9.29
CA ALA A 658 13.56 15.20 8.59
C ALA A 658 12.23 15.74 8.01
N MET A 659 11.43 14.85 7.39
CA MET A 659 10.14 15.22 6.81
C MET A 659 9.08 15.51 7.88
N VAL A 660 9.03 14.73 8.96
CA VAL A 660 8.16 14.97 10.13
C VAL A 660 8.46 16.34 10.76
N ASN A 661 9.75 16.68 10.89
CA ASN A 661 10.19 17.98 11.38
C ASN A 661 10.05 19.12 10.34
N ARG A 662 9.39 18.86 9.21
CA ARG A 662 9.11 19.84 8.14
C ARG A 662 10.35 20.56 7.62
N ARG A 663 11.46 19.83 7.48
CA ARG A 663 12.70 20.36 6.90
C ARG A 663 12.68 20.19 5.38
N THR A 664 13.30 21.11 4.65
CA THR A 664 13.59 20.92 3.24
C THR A 664 15.00 20.33 3.10
N GLY A 665 15.14 19.27 2.31
CA GLY A 665 16.45 18.63 2.15
C GLY A 665 16.50 17.55 1.09
N THR A 666 17.65 16.87 1.05
CA THR A 666 17.93 15.75 0.16
C THR A 666 18.53 14.60 0.94
N PHE A 667 18.17 13.38 0.60
CA PHE A 667 18.70 12.17 1.20
C PHE A 667 18.93 11.11 0.13
N SER A 668 19.97 10.28 0.25
CA SER A 668 20.29 9.28 -0.76
C SER A 668 20.51 7.93 -0.09
N MET A 669 19.85 6.89 -0.57
CA MET A 669 20.03 5.53 -0.08
C MET A 669 19.88 4.49 -1.19
N GLU A 670 20.50 3.33 -1.00
CA GLU A 670 20.27 2.15 -1.83
C GLU A 670 18.99 1.45 -1.34
N VAL A 671 18.02 1.30 -2.23
CA VAL A 671 16.74 0.67 -1.92
C VAL A 671 16.55 -0.64 -2.67
N LYS A 672 15.89 -1.58 -2.00
CA LYS A 672 15.52 -2.87 -2.58
C LYS A 672 14.02 -2.86 -2.83
N LYS A 673 13.62 -2.70 -4.07
CA LYS A 673 12.20 -2.71 -4.45
C LYS A 673 11.78 -4.10 -4.89
N THR A 674 10.68 -4.57 -4.35
CA THR A 674 10.09 -5.83 -4.78
C THR A 674 9.20 -5.61 -6.00
N VAL A 675 9.23 -6.55 -6.92
CA VAL A 675 8.38 -6.54 -8.11
C VAL A 675 7.71 -7.90 -8.24
N ASP A 676 6.63 -7.93 -9.03
CA ASP A 676 5.91 -9.17 -9.32
C ASP A 676 5.34 -9.83 -8.05
N ARG A 677 4.61 -9.02 -7.27
CA ARG A 677 3.96 -9.39 -6.01
C ARG A 677 4.91 -10.00 -4.96
N GLY A 678 6.12 -9.44 -4.84
CA GLY A 678 7.10 -9.86 -3.83
C GLY A 678 8.06 -10.97 -4.29
N ARG A 679 7.93 -11.48 -5.53
CA ARG A 679 8.72 -12.62 -6.00
C ARG A 679 10.11 -12.24 -6.53
N ARG A 680 10.28 -11.05 -7.09
CA ARG A 680 11.55 -10.59 -7.67
C ARG A 680 12.01 -9.30 -7.00
N VAL A 681 13.31 -9.04 -7.02
CA VAL A 681 13.92 -7.87 -6.35
C VAL A 681 14.75 -7.07 -7.34
N LEU A 682 14.55 -5.76 -7.33
CA LEU A 682 15.38 -4.77 -8.00
C LEU A 682 16.18 -4.01 -6.94
N LYS A 683 17.48 -3.86 -7.16
CA LYS A 683 18.35 -3.00 -6.35
C LYS A 683 18.54 -1.70 -7.11
N MET A 684 18.26 -0.57 -6.48
CA MET A 684 18.39 0.74 -7.12
C MET A 684 18.90 1.78 -6.13
N HIS A 685 19.52 2.84 -6.66
CA HIS A 685 20.00 3.96 -5.85
C HIS A 685 19.06 5.15 -6.01
N ASN A 686 18.34 5.51 -4.96
CA ASN A 686 17.36 6.59 -4.97
C ASN A 686 17.91 7.84 -4.28
N ASP A 687 17.69 8.98 -4.92
CA ASP A 687 17.88 10.31 -4.35
C ASP A 687 16.50 10.88 -4.02
N TYR A 688 16.23 11.06 -2.73
CA TYR A 688 15.01 11.60 -2.15
C TYR A 688 15.15 13.12 -1.97
N TYR A 689 14.15 13.85 -2.41
CA TYR A 689 14.03 15.30 -2.25
C TYR A 689 12.73 15.57 -1.51
N TYR A 690 12.77 16.36 -0.44
CA TYR A 690 11.59 16.56 0.39
C TYR A 690 11.47 18.01 0.87
N THR A 691 10.23 18.45 1.10
CA THR A 691 9.89 19.78 1.62
C THR A 691 8.53 19.74 2.32
N ASP A 692 8.24 20.76 3.12
CA ASP A 692 6.95 20.98 3.75
C ASP A 692 5.91 21.56 2.78
N ILE A 693 4.63 21.26 3.02
CA ILE A 693 3.50 21.92 2.36
C ILE A 693 2.95 22.96 3.34
N LYS A 694 3.16 24.25 3.04
CA LYS A 694 2.78 25.34 3.93
C LYS A 694 1.26 25.38 4.13
N GLY A 695 0.84 25.82 5.32
CA GLY A 695 -0.57 25.85 5.72
C GLY A 695 -1.19 24.48 6.02
N THR A 696 -0.43 23.38 5.95
CA THR A 696 -0.88 22.03 6.27
C THR A 696 0.12 21.30 7.17
N PRO A 697 -0.27 20.19 7.83
CA PRO A 697 0.66 19.37 8.58
C PRO A 697 1.47 18.39 7.72
N PHE A 698 1.32 18.45 6.39
CA PHE A 698 1.89 17.49 5.47
C PHE A 698 3.27 17.89 4.96
N SER A 699 4.08 16.89 4.65
CA SER A 699 5.35 17.02 3.94
C SER A 699 5.32 16.16 2.68
N VAL A 700 5.88 16.66 1.59
CA VAL A 700 5.95 15.95 0.30
C VAL A 700 7.37 15.58 -0.03
N GLY A 701 7.53 14.35 -0.54
CA GLY A 701 8.79 13.77 -0.97
C GLY A 701 8.71 13.32 -2.42
N VAL A 702 9.83 13.40 -3.12
CA VAL A 702 10.04 12.89 -4.47
C VAL A 702 11.29 12.02 -4.46
N ALA A 703 11.15 10.77 -4.87
CA ALA A 703 12.27 9.86 -5.07
C ALA A 703 12.62 9.83 -6.56
N LEU A 704 13.88 10.13 -6.89
CA LEU A 704 14.43 9.99 -8.24
C LEU A 704 15.52 8.92 -8.24
N SER A 705 15.37 7.92 -9.09
CA SER A 705 16.41 6.89 -9.26
C SER A 705 17.56 7.41 -10.13
N ARG A 706 18.80 7.16 -9.70
CA ARG A 706 20.01 7.57 -10.44
C ARG A 706 20.07 6.88 -11.81
N GLY A 707 20.40 7.64 -12.85
CA GLY A 707 20.47 7.13 -14.24
C GLY A 707 19.10 6.99 -14.93
N HIS A 708 18.06 6.57 -14.20
CA HIS A 708 16.75 6.21 -14.77
C HIS A 708 15.65 7.27 -14.58
N GLY A 709 15.93 8.36 -13.85
CA GLY A 709 15.02 9.52 -13.70
C GLY A 709 15.69 10.89 -13.77
N LYS A 710 16.99 10.97 -13.48
CA LYS A 710 17.73 12.23 -13.33
C LYS A 710 17.96 13.02 -14.63
N TYR A 711 18.01 12.35 -15.78
CA TYR A 711 18.16 13.01 -17.10
C TYR A 711 16.90 12.82 -17.93
N PHE A 712 16.53 13.84 -18.69
CA PHE A 712 15.38 13.84 -19.59
C PHE A 712 15.83 14.23 -21.01
N PHE A 713 15.28 13.55 -22.01
CA PHE A 713 15.57 13.81 -23.41
C PHE A 713 14.43 14.66 -23.98
N ARG A 714 14.71 15.93 -24.29
CA ARG A 714 13.72 16.87 -24.84
C ARG A 714 13.93 17.10 -26.32
N GLY A 715 12.83 17.19 -27.06
CA GLY A 715 12.84 17.52 -28.48
C GLY A 715 11.63 18.36 -28.88
N ASN A 716 11.75 19.07 -30.01
CA ASN A 716 10.65 19.87 -30.54
C ASN A 716 10.37 19.51 -32.01
N VAL A 717 9.09 19.40 -32.36
CA VAL A 717 8.57 19.02 -33.68
C VAL A 717 7.47 19.98 -34.13
N SER A 718 7.19 20.01 -35.44
CA SER A 718 6.02 20.72 -35.95
C SER A 718 4.73 20.04 -35.49
N VAL A 719 3.73 20.86 -35.15
CA VAL A 719 2.45 20.39 -34.62
C VAL A 719 1.72 19.50 -35.63
N GLU A 720 1.81 19.83 -36.93
CA GLU A 720 1.16 19.09 -38.01
C GLU A 720 1.80 17.71 -38.24
N ALA A 721 3.11 17.58 -38.01
CA ALA A 721 3.79 16.29 -38.10
C ALA A 721 3.44 15.41 -36.89
N GLY A 722 3.55 15.98 -35.69
CA GLY A 722 3.23 15.26 -34.45
C GLY A 722 1.79 14.75 -34.40
N LEU A 723 0.80 15.59 -34.76
CA LEU A 723 -0.61 15.18 -34.74
C LEU A 723 -0.91 14.09 -35.76
N ARG A 724 -0.25 14.10 -36.92
CA ARG A 724 -0.43 13.07 -37.95
C ARG A 724 0.07 11.71 -37.46
N ASP A 725 1.25 11.68 -36.85
CA ASP A 725 1.88 10.45 -36.37
C ASP A 725 1.21 9.95 -35.07
N LEU A 726 0.56 10.82 -34.30
CA LEU A 726 -0.26 10.47 -33.13
C LEU A 726 -1.60 9.83 -33.49
N GLU A 727 -2.16 10.14 -34.67
CA GLU A 727 -3.44 9.59 -35.16
C GLU A 727 -3.29 8.22 -35.84
N GLN A 728 -2.09 7.65 -35.85
CA GLN A 728 -1.86 6.32 -36.41
C GLN A 728 -2.52 5.22 -35.57
N PRO A 729 -3.06 4.16 -36.20
CA PRO A 729 -3.83 3.13 -35.51
C PRO A 729 -2.99 2.23 -34.58
N ASP A 730 -1.67 2.20 -34.74
CA ASP A 730 -0.74 1.44 -33.88
C ASP A 730 -0.38 2.16 -32.58
N VAL A 731 -0.73 3.46 -32.46
CA VAL A 731 -0.39 4.34 -31.32
C VAL A 731 -1.53 4.38 -30.31
N ALA A 732 -1.18 4.26 -29.04
CA ALA A 732 -2.09 4.50 -27.92
C ALA A 732 -1.41 5.35 -26.84
N LEU A 733 -2.19 6.24 -26.22
CA LEU A 733 -1.77 7.02 -25.06
C LEU A 733 -2.27 6.38 -23.77
N ALA A 734 -1.54 6.59 -22.67
CA ALA A 734 -2.00 6.20 -21.34
C ALA A 734 -3.29 6.92 -20.96
N ASP A 735 -4.42 6.21 -20.96
CA ASP A 735 -5.75 6.79 -20.66
C ASP A 735 -5.86 7.33 -19.22
N GLU A 736 -5.10 6.76 -18.27
CA GLU A 736 -5.08 7.20 -16.87
C GLU A 736 -4.19 8.43 -16.61
N TRP A 737 -3.47 8.94 -17.63
CA TRP A 737 -2.64 10.14 -17.53
C TRP A 737 -3.41 11.38 -17.98
N THR A 738 -3.30 12.46 -17.22
CA THR A 738 -3.99 13.73 -17.50
C THR A 738 -3.12 14.64 -18.37
N TYR A 739 -3.22 14.51 -19.70
CA TYR A 739 -2.60 15.44 -20.65
C TYR A 739 -3.41 16.74 -20.75
N CYS A 740 -4.73 16.59 -20.87
CA CYS A 740 -5.72 17.66 -20.84
C CYS A 740 -6.78 17.36 -19.79
N ASN A 741 -7.17 18.36 -19.00
CA ASN A 741 -8.26 18.23 -18.04
C ASN A 741 -9.61 18.33 -18.76
N THR A 742 -10.24 17.18 -19.03
CA THR A 742 -11.55 17.07 -19.67
C THR A 742 -12.70 16.96 -18.66
N GLU A 743 -12.40 16.80 -17.37
CA GLU A 743 -13.39 16.54 -16.30
C GLU A 743 -14.00 17.82 -15.72
N GLU A 744 -13.25 18.93 -15.71
CA GLU A 744 -13.65 20.23 -15.16
C GLU A 744 -14.93 20.80 -15.80
N GLN A 745 -15.18 20.53 -17.09
CA GLN A 745 -16.33 21.06 -17.83
C GLN A 745 -17.14 19.94 -18.47
N HIS A 746 -18.46 19.98 -18.28
CA HIS A 746 -19.37 18.96 -18.79
C HIS A 746 -19.27 18.79 -20.32
N GLU A 747 -19.01 19.89 -21.05
CA GLU A 747 -18.84 19.87 -22.51
C GLU A 747 -17.59 19.09 -22.97
N HIS A 748 -16.58 18.89 -22.12
CA HIS A 748 -15.32 18.26 -22.52
C HIS A 748 -15.25 16.77 -22.16
N ARG A 749 -16.18 16.25 -21.34
CA ARG A 749 -16.17 14.86 -20.85
C ARG A 749 -16.23 13.79 -21.94
N HIS A 750 -16.84 14.10 -23.09
CA HIS A 750 -16.97 13.16 -24.21
C HIS A 750 -15.71 13.06 -25.09
N LEU A 751 -14.71 13.91 -24.88
CA LEU A 751 -13.50 13.96 -25.69
C LEU A 751 -12.48 12.93 -25.22
N THR A 752 -11.89 12.17 -26.15
CA THR A 752 -10.70 11.36 -25.84
C THR A 752 -9.48 12.26 -25.64
N GLN A 753 -8.45 11.79 -24.93
CA GLN A 753 -7.23 12.58 -24.69
C GLN A 753 -6.56 13.02 -26.02
N ILE A 754 -6.52 12.16 -27.04
CA ILE A 754 -5.97 12.50 -28.37
C ILE A 754 -6.80 13.62 -29.04
N GLN A 755 -8.14 13.55 -28.95
CA GLN A 755 -9.02 14.60 -29.50
C GLN A 755 -8.86 15.92 -28.74
N ALA A 756 -8.73 15.87 -27.42
CA ALA A 756 -8.48 17.02 -26.55
C ALA A 756 -7.15 17.71 -26.92
N ILE A 757 -6.08 16.94 -27.08
CA ILE A 757 -4.76 17.43 -27.54
C ILE A 757 -4.87 18.10 -28.91
N LYS A 758 -5.59 17.50 -29.87
CA LYS A 758 -5.79 18.08 -31.20
C LYS A 758 -6.51 19.43 -31.13
N LEU A 759 -7.59 19.53 -30.34
CA LEU A 759 -8.34 20.78 -30.18
C LEU A 759 -7.52 21.88 -29.51
N PHE A 760 -6.70 21.52 -28.52
CA PHE A 760 -5.79 22.43 -27.83
C PHE A 760 -4.69 22.95 -28.77
N MET A 761 -3.99 22.04 -29.45
CA MET A 761 -2.86 22.38 -30.32
C MET A 761 -3.26 23.13 -31.59
N THR A 762 -4.49 22.93 -32.08
CA THR A 762 -5.05 23.68 -33.23
C THR A 762 -5.70 25.02 -32.83
N GLY A 763 -5.72 25.36 -31.55
CA GLY A 763 -6.29 26.61 -31.04
C GLY A 763 -7.81 26.74 -31.16
N ARG A 764 -8.53 25.63 -31.43
CA ARG A 764 -9.99 25.64 -31.62
C ARG A 764 -10.78 25.76 -30.31
N ARG A 765 -10.19 25.43 -29.16
CA ARG A 765 -10.78 25.62 -27.82
C ARG A 765 -9.73 26.12 -26.81
N PRO A 766 -9.60 27.45 -26.61
CA PRO A 766 -8.58 28.02 -25.72
C PRO A 766 -8.87 27.82 -24.21
N HIS A 767 -10.10 27.47 -23.84
CA HIS A 767 -10.51 27.27 -22.45
C HIS A 767 -10.14 25.88 -21.87
N LEU A 768 -9.61 24.97 -22.70
CA LEU A 768 -9.17 23.66 -22.26
C LEU A 768 -7.79 23.76 -21.59
N LYS A 769 -7.70 23.36 -20.31
CA LYS A 769 -6.42 23.35 -19.58
C LYS A 769 -5.66 22.06 -19.91
N CYS A 770 -4.49 22.21 -20.51
CA CYS A 770 -3.61 21.09 -20.85
C CYS A 770 -2.16 21.37 -20.44
N ASP A 771 -1.39 20.31 -20.17
CA ASP A 771 0.05 20.41 -19.96
C ASP A 771 0.76 20.50 -21.31
N ARG A 772 1.11 21.74 -21.70
CA ARG A 772 1.77 22.01 -22.98
C ARG A 772 3.16 21.37 -23.07
N GLU A 773 3.92 21.30 -21.98
CA GLU A 773 5.26 20.72 -22.00
C GLU A 773 5.17 19.21 -22.27
N LEU A 774 4.28 18.52 -21.55
CA LEU A 774 4.06 17.09 -21.76
C LEU A 774 3.56 16.78 -23.18
N ILE A 775 2.59 17.55 -23.68
CA ILE A 775 2.04 17.34 -25.03
C ILE A 775 3.11 17.52 -26.11
N GLN A 776 4.00 18.51 -25.98
CA GLN A 776 5.09 18.72 -26.93
C GLN A 776 6.04 17.52 -26.98
N GLU A 777 6.36 16.94 -25.83
CA GLU A 777 7.19 15.73 -25.76
C GLU A 777 6.48 14.49 -26.31
N VAL A 778 5.17 14.33 -26.08
CA VAL A 778 4.37 13.24 -26.68
C VAL A 778 4.40 13.32 -28.21
N LEU A 779 4.25 14.53 -28.76
CA LEU A 779 4.31 14.75 -30.21
C LEU A 779 5.71 14.43 -30.76
N PHE A 780 6.77 14.78 -30.02
CA PHE A 780 8.13 14.43 -30.38
C PHE A 780 8.34 12.90 -30.37
N ASP A 781 7.92 12.22 -29.31
CA ASP A 781 7.99 10.76 -29.19
C ASP A 781 7.21 10.05 -30.31
N ALA A 782 6.04 10.57 -30.70
CA ALA A 782 5.24 10.02 -31.78
C ALA A 782 5.99 10.03 -33.12
N VAL A 783 6.67 11.13 -33.43
CA VAL A 783 7.46 11.31 -34.67
C VAL A 783 8.72 10.45 -34.66
N VAL A 784 9.44 10.42 -33.53
CA VAL A 784 10.70 9.64 -33.41
C VAL A 784 10.46 8.14 -33.52
N THR A 785 9.30 7.66 -33.04
CA THR A 785 8.95 6.24 -33.06
C THR A 785 8.22 5.80 -34.34
N ALA A 786 7.75 6.73 -35.17
CA ALA A 786 7.02 6.44 -36.42
C ALA A 786 7.74 5.48 -37.40
N PRO A 787 9.07 5.49 -37.58
CA PRO A 787 9.75 4.55 -38.48
C PRO A 787 9.54 3.06 -38.14
N LEU A 788 9.18 2.74 -36.89
CA LEU A 788 8.93 1.37 -36.46
C LEU A 788 7.67 0.78 -37.07
N GLU A 789 6.65 1.59 -37.34
CA GLU A 789 5.42 1.16 -38.01
C GLU A 789 5.76 0.51 -39.36
N ALA A 790 6.43 1.27 -40.25
CA ALA A 790 6.81 0.79 -41.57
C ALA A 790 7.73 -0.45 -41.51
N TYR A 791 8.64 -0.49 -40.53
CA TYR A 791 9.55 -1.62 -40.33
C TYR A 791 8.78 -2.89 -39.90
N TRP A 792 7.88 -2.79 -38.93
CA TRP A 792 7.09 -3.91 -38.44
C TRP A 792 6.06 -4.38 -39.48
N THR A 793 5.40 -3.48 -40.21
CA THR A 793 4.50 -3.85 -41.31
C THR A 793 5.26 -4.58 -42.42
N GLY A 794 6.46 -4.11 -42.78
CA GLY A 794 7.32 -4.79 -43.76
C GLY A 794 7.71 -6.21 -43.33
N LEU A 795 8.04 -6.40 -42.05
CA LEU A 795 8.32 -7.72 -41.46
C LEU A 795 7.08 -8.63 -41.45
N ALA A 796 5.90 -8.10 -41.10
CA ALA A 796 4.66 -8.87 -41.08
C ALA A 796 4.25 -9.37 -42.48
N LEU A 797 4.48 -8.56 -43.52
CA LEU A 797 4.16 -8.89 -44.91
C LEU A 797 5.13 -9.90 -45.54
N ASN A 798 6.35 -10.05 -45.02
CA ASN A 798 7.37 -10.97 -45.54
C ASN A 798 7.09 -12.44 -45.15
N LYS A 799 6.10 -13.06 -45.82
CA LYS A 799 5.64 -14.43 -45.54
C LYS A 799 6.69 -15.54 -45.74
N SER A 800 7.71 -15.32 -46.57
CA SER A 800 8.76 -16.33 -46.85
C SER A 800 9.82 -16.45 -45.76
N GLU A 801 10.07 -15.38 -44.99
CA GLU A 801 10.95 -15.42 -43.81
C GLU A 801 10.19 -15.71 -42.50
N ASN A 802 8.86 -15.52 -42.48
CA ASN A 802 7.99 -15.77 -41.32
C ASN A 802 7.58 -17.25 -41.15
N SER A 803 8.35 -18.20 -41.69
CA SER A 803 8.07 -19.64 -41.56
C SER A 803 8.13 -20.13 -40.10
N ASP A 804 8.89 -19.44 -39.26
CA ASP A 804 8.99 -19.69 -37.81
C ASP A 804 7.94 -18.83 -37.05
N LYS A 805 6.70 -19.32 -36.96
CA LYS A 805 5.57 -18.68 -36.23
C LYS A 805 5.76 -18.67 -34.71
N GLY A 806 6.78 -17.97 -34.22
CA GLY A 806 7.13 -17.90 -32.80
C GLY A 806 6.75 -16.60 -32.12
N VAL A 807 6.89 -15.47 -32.81
CA VAL A 807 6.67 -14.11 -32.28
C VAL A 807 5.26 -13.64 -32.63
N GLU A 808 4.53 -13.13 -31.64
CA GLU A 808 3.12 -12.75 -31.77
C GLU A 808 2.92 -11.23 -31.82
N ILE A 809 3.56 -10.51 -30.89
CA ILE A 809 3.36 -9.06 -30.68
C ILE A 809 4.72 -8.38 -30.56
N ALA A 810 4.88 -7.21 -31.19
CA ALA A 810 5.92 -6.23 -30.84
C ALA A 810 5.28 -5.03 -30.15
N PHE A 811 5.94 -4.51 -29.12
CA PHE A 811 5.47 -3.37 -28.37
C PHE A 811 6.62 -2.41 -28.04
N LEU A 812 6.28 -1.13 -27.96
CA LEU A 812 7.14 -0.04 -27.54
C LEU A 812 6.41 0.82 -26.53
N GLY A 813 7.14 1.29 -25.52
CA GLY A 813 6.67 2.29 -24.57
C GLY A 813 7.72 3.37 -24.39
N THR A 814 7.25 4.60 -24.28
CA THR A 814 8.06 5.80 -24.05
C THR A 814 7.83 6.36 -22.65
N ARG A 815 8.69 7.28 -22.22
CA ARG A 815 8.57 7.93 -20.90
C ARG A 815 7.34 8.85 -20.79
N THR A 816 6.80 9.31 -21.90
CA THR A 816 5.64 10.23 -21.94
C THR A 816 4.28 9.52 -21.84
N GLY A 817 4.25 8.19 -21.81
CA GLY A 817 3.01 7.41 -21.80
C GLY A 817 2.50 7.06 -23.20
N LEU A 818 3.28 7.35 -24.26
CA LEU A 818 3.01 6.87 -25.61
C LEU A 818 3.45 5.42 -25.76
N SER A 819 2.55 4.59 -26.29
CA SER A 819 2.79 3.19 -26.60
C SER A 819 2.51 2.92 -28.08
N ARG A 820 3.29 2.01 -28.68
CA ARG A 820 3.04 1.49 -30.03
C ARG A 820 2.98 -0.03 -29.99
N THR A 821 2.03 -0.61 -30.70
CA THR A 821 1.84 -2.07 -30.74
C THR A 821 1.61 -2.56 -32.16
N ASN A 822 2.26 -3.65 -32.54
CA ASN A 822 1.99 -4.31 -33.82
C ASN A 822 1.84 -5.82 -33.64
N LEU A 823 0.89 -6.40 -34.37
CA LEU A 823 0.56 -7.81 -34.34
C LEU A 823 1.16 -8.51 -35.56
N PHE A 824 1.94 -9.57 -35.34
CA PHE A 824 2.46 -10.43 -36.41
C PHE A 824 1.53 -11.61 -36.73
N VAL A 825 0.58 -11.86 -35.84
CA VAL A 825 -0.39 -12.96 -35.88
C VAL A 825 -1.79 -12.38 -35.73
N PRO A 826 -2.82 -12.89 -36.44
CA PRO A 826 -4.20 -12.44 -36.25
C PRO A 826 -4.66 -12.56 -34.78
N VAL A 827 -5.55 -11.68 -34.33
CA VAL A 827 -6.02 -11.60 -32.93
C VAL A 827 -6.55 -12.94 -32.40
N ASP A 828 -7.26 -13.70 -33.24
CA ASP A 828 -7.83 -15.02 -32.90
C ASP A 828 -6.77 -16.11 -32.64
N GLN A 829 -5.52 -15.89 -33.07
CA GLN A 829 -4.41 -16.83 -32.94
C GLN A 829 -3.39 -16.42 -31.86
N LEU A 830 -3.67 -15.34 -31.12
CA LEU A 830 -2.83 -14.90 -30.00
C LEU A 830 -2.96 -15.86 -28.82
N SER A 831 -1.84 -16.29 -28.27
CA SER A 831 -1.83 -17.18 -27.10
C SER A 831 -2.34 -16.47 -25.84
N ASN A 832 -2.02 -15.18 -25.69
CA ASN A 832 -2.51 -14.33 -24.61
C ASN A 832 -3.06 -13.02 -25.20
N GLN A 833 -4.39 -12.85 -25.12
CA GLN A 833 -5.10 -11.66 -25.60
C GLN A 833 -5.13 -10.53 -24.56
N ASP A 834 -4.86 -10.83 -23.28
CA ASP A 834 -5.13 -9.93 -22.17
C ASP A 834 -3.93 -9.05 -21.80
N PHE A 835 -2.72 -9.40 -22.27
CA PHE A 835 -1.43 -8.78 -21.88
C PHE A 835 -1.34 -7.25 -22.01
N LEU A 836 -2.02 -6.66 -23.01
CA LEU A 836 -2.02 -5.21 -23.26
C LEU A 836 -3.37 -4.55 -22.96
N THR A 837 -4.30 -5.30 -22.36
CA THR A 837 -5.62 -4.75 -22.01
C THR A 837 -5.55 -4.05 -20.66
N ALA A 838 -6.40 -3.04 -20.45
CA ALA A 838 -6.52 -2.36 -19.16
C ALA A 838 -6.92 -3.29 -18.00
N GLU A 839 -7.37 -4.53 -18.29
CA GLU A 839 -7.64 -5.54 -17.28
C GLU A 839 -6.35 -6.09 -16.66
N ASP A 840 -5.27 -6.23 -17.45
CA ASP A 840 -3.93 -6.56 -16.95
C ASP A 840 -3.15 -5.28 -16.62
N LYS A 841 -3.46 -4.71 -15.45
CA LYS A 841 -2.83 -3.49 -14.92
C LYS A 841 -1.29 -3.53 -14.90
N GLU A 842 -0.66 -4.70 -14.93
CA GLU A 842 0.81 -4.80 -14.90
C GLU A 842 1.45 -4.62 -16.29
N GLY A 843 0.66 -4.75 -17.37
CA GLY A 843 1.06 -4.63 -18.77
C GLY A 843 0.89 -3.24 -19.39
N VAL A 844 -0.01 -2.40 -18.86
CA VAL A 844 -0.36 -1.07 -19.39
C VAL A 844 0.24 0.08 -18.54
N PHE A 845 0.34 1.27 -19.14
CA PHE A 845 0.67 2.49 -18.41
C PHE A 845 -0.47 2.87 -17.47
N ASN A 846 -0.25 2.71 -16.17
CA ASN A 846 -1.21 3.13 -15.15
C ASN A 846 -0.94 4.55 -14.69
N ALA A 847 -1.87 5.09 -13.90
CA ALA A 847 -1.71 6.31 -13.15
C ALA A 847 -0.43 6.24 -12.29
N ASP A 848 -0.21 5.18 -11.52
CA ASP A 848 0.78 5.25 -10.44
C ASP A 848 2.17 4.67 -10.80
N HIS A 849 2.30 3.94 -11.92
CA HIS A 849 3.59 3.37 -12.32
C HIS A 849 3.68 2.99 -13.80
N PHE A 850 4.92 2.93 -14.30
CA PHE A 850 5.25 2.33 -15.59
C PHE A 850 5.00 0.81 -15.61
N PRO A 851 4.74 0.20 -16.79
CA PRO A 851 4.57 -1.25 -16.93
C PRO A 851 5.75 -2.05 -16.36
N LEU A 852 5.50 -3.26 -15.89
CA LEU A 852 6.53 -4.08 -15.24
C LEU A 852 7.70 -4.40 -16.19
N TRP A 853 7.40 -4.71 -17.45
CA TRP A 853 8.42 -5.00 -18.47
C TRP A 853 9.33 -3.79 -18.72
N TYR A 854 8.79 -2.57 -18.71
CA TYR A 854 9.58 -1.35 -18.86
C TYR A 854 10.49 -1.14 -17.64
N LYS A 855 9.93 -1.19 -16.43
CA LYS A 855 10.69 -1.04 -15.17
C LYS A 855 11.86 -2.04 -15.10
N ARG A 856 11.63 -3.29 -15.48
CA ARG A 856 12.69 -4.30 -15.51
C ARG A 856 13.74 -3.97 -16.58
N ALA A 857 13.30 -3.69 -17.81
CA ALA A 857 14.20 -3.39 -18.93
C ALA A 857 15.13 -2.22 -18.64
N ALA A 858 14.66 -1.23 -17.87
CA ALA A 858 15.40 -0.04 -17.50
C ALA A 858 16.62 -0.32 -16.59
N GLU A 859 16.49 -1.24 -15.63
CA GLU A 859 17.53 -1.57 -14.65
C GLU A 859 18.64 -2.47 -15.22
N GLN A 860 18.37 -3.10 -16.36
CA GLN A 860 19.31 -4.00 -17.00
C GLN A 860 20.27 -3.23 -17.91
N VAL A 861 21.49 -3.75 -18.08
CA VAL A 861 22.51 -3.11 -18.93
C VAL A 861 21.95 -2.96 -20.36
N PRO A 862 22.01 -1.75 -20.95
CA PRO A 862 21.48 -1.50 -22.29
C PRO A 862 22.08 -2.43 -23.34
N GLY A 863 21.24 -2.87 -24.28
CA GLY A 863 21.60 -3.86 -25.29
C GLY A 863 21.56 -5.33 -24.82
N THR A 864 21.12 -5.58 -23.59
CA THR A 864 20.79 -6.93 -23.09
C THR A 864 19.28 -7.09 -22.92
N PHE A 865 18.77 -8.28 -23.26
CA PHE A 865 17.34 -8.56 -23.21
C PHE A 865 16.97 -9.25 -21.89
N ILE A 866 15.84 -8.83 -21.33
CA ILE A 866 15.21 -9.48 -20.19
C ILE A 866 14.13 -10.40 -20.71
N TYR A 867 14.26 -11.68 -20.39
CA TYR A 867 13.27 -12.71 -20.67
C TYR A 867 12.54 -13.08 -19.38
N SER A 868 11.21 -13.12 -19.44
CA SER A 868 10.37 -13.50 -18.29
C SER A 868 9.02 -14.06 -18.71
N ILE A 869 8.44 -14.90 -17.85
CA ILE A 869 7.10 -15.45 -17.98
C ILE A 869 6.19 -14.77 -16.95
N PRO A 870 5.02 -14.22 -17.34
CA PRO A 870 4.06 -13.63 -16.42
C PRO A 870 3.33 -14.71 -15.60
N PHE A 871 3.28 -14.58 -14.27
CA PHE A 871 2.78 -15.62 -13.37
C PHE A 871 1.28 -15.89 -13.47
N SER A 872 0.47 -14.91 -13.90
CA SER A 872 -0.97 -15.10 -14.13
C SER A 872 -1.28 -16.19 -15.16
N THR A 873 -0.34 -16.45 -16.08
CA THR A 873 -0.48 -17.43 -17.16
C THR A 873 0.06 -18.82 -16.83
N ALA A 874 0.70 -19.03 -15.68
CA ALA A 874 1.31 -20.32 -15.35
C ALA A 874 0.28 -21.41 -14.97
N LEU A 875 -0.94 -21.03 -14.54
CA LEU A 875 -2.04 -21.96 -14.28
C LEU A 875 -2.91 -22.27 -15.52
N GLU A 876 -2.78 -21.49 -16.60
CA GLU A 876 -3.56 -21.68 -17.83
C GLU A 876 -2.64 -22.15 -18.97
N ASN A 877 -3.15 -22.93 -19.93
CA ASN A 877 -2.40 -23.43 -21.10
C ASN A 877 -1.97 -22.32 -22.11
N LYS A 878 -1.81 -21.07 -21.66
CA LYS A 878 -1.58 -19.86 -22.45
C LYS A 878 -0.26 -19.16 -22.06
N SER A 879 0.80 -19.93 -21.85
CA SER A 879 2.09 -19.39 -21.41
C SER A 879 2.85 -18.69 -22.54
N VAL A 880 3.27 -17.45 -22.27
CA VAL A 880 4.02 -16.59 -23.19
C VAL A 880 5.33 -16.13 -22.55
N VAL A 881 6.34 -15.89 -23.38
CA VAL A 881 7.63 -15.32 -22.94
C VAL A 881 7.71 -13.88 -23.43
N LEU A 882 7.98 -12.98 -22.50
CA LEU A 882 8.20 -11.56 -22.77
C LEU A 882 9.70 -11.30 -22.84
N ALA A 883 10.15 -10.67 -23.93
CA ALA A 883 11.51 -10.21 -24.10
C ALA A 883 11.53 -8.69 -24.22
N SER A 884 12.28 -7.98 -23.37
CA SER A 884 12.31 -6.51 -23.36
C SER A 884 13.72 -5.95 -23.17
N THR A 885 13.99 -4.79 -23.77
CA THR A 885 15.25 -4.04 -23.64
C THR A 885 14.98 -2.54 -23.57
N ALA A 886 15.78 -1.81 -22.77
CA ALA A 886 15.77 -0.36 -22.76
C ALA A 886 16.68 0.20 -23.88
N ILE A 887 16.33 1.39 -24.36
CA ILE A 887 17.04 2.14 -25.40
C ILE A 887 17.69 3.36 -24.74
N GLN A 888 19.01 3.45 -24.83
CA GLN A 888 19.83 4.49 -24.21
C GLN A 888 20.48 5.35 -25.30
N LEU A 889 20.53 6.66 -25.12
CA LEU A 889 21.00 7.61 -26.14
C LEU A 889 22.53 7.62 -26.34
N LEU A 890 23.31 7.61 -25.24
CA LEU A 890 24.77 7.71 -25.23
C LEU A 890 25.37 6.57 -24.36
N ASP A 891 26.59 6.12 -24.69
CA ASP A 891 27.36 5.12 -23.92
C ASP A 891 27.86 5.64 -22.54
N ASP A 892 27.53 6.89 -22.17
CA ASP A 892 27.93 7.52 -20.92
C ASP A 892 26.96 7.23 -19.76
N ARG A 893 27.50 7.19 -18.54
CA ARG A 893 26.71 7.08 -17.28
C ARG A 893 25.69 8.22 -17.07
N LYS A 894 25.72 9.27 -17.91
CA LYS A 894 24.81 10.41 -17.90
C LYS A 894 23.73 10.35 -18.98
N SER A 895 23.54 9.20 -19.63
CA SER A 895 22.53 9.09 -20.68
C SER A 895 21.14 8.71 -20.14
N PRO A 896 20.07 9.41 -20.55
CA PRO A 896 18.71 9.00 -20.25
C PRO A 896 18.30 7.72 -20.99
N ILE A 897 17.34 7.00 -20.42
CA ILE A 897 16.56 5.97 -21.12
C ILE A 897 15.40 6.67 -21.81
N VAL A 898 15.31 6.50 -23.14
CA VAL A 898 14.31 7.19 -23.97
C VAL A 898 13.05 6.35 -24.10
N ALA A 899 13.22 5.07 -24.42
CA ALA A 899 12.12 4.13 -24.63
C ALA A 899 12.52 2.71 -24.17
N ALA A 900 11.53 1.86 -23.98
CA ALA A 900 11.71 0.42 -23.86
C ALA A 900 10.92 -0.28 -24.97
N VAL A 901 11.56 -1.27 -25.58
CA VAL A 901 10.98 -2.07 -26.67
C VAL A 901 11.01 -3.54 -26.31
N GLY A 902 10.01 -4.28 -26.77
CA GLY A 902 9.90 -5.69 -26.46
C GLY A 902 9.05 -6.46 -27.45
N ILE A 903 9.06 -7.78 -27.27
CA ILE A 903 8.25 -8.73 -28.02
C ILE A 903 7.62 -9.77 -27.10
N GLN A 904 6.47 -10.26 -27.51
CA GLN A 904 5.81 -11.44 -26.96
C GLN A 904 6.03 -12.62 -27.91
N MET A 905 6.46 -13.76 -27.37
CA MET A 905 6.63 -15.00 -28.14
C MET A 905 5.99 -16.19 -27.42
N LYS A 906 5.64 -17.22 -28.19
CA LYS A 906 5.11 -18.47 -27.66
C LYS A 906 6.15 -19.19 -26.81
N LEU A 907 5.76 -19.71 -25.64
CA LEU A 907 6.67 -20.49 -24.79
C LEU A 907 7.23 -21.70 -25.54
N GLU A 908 6.39 -22.42 -26.28
CA GLU A 908 6.80 -23.60 -27.07
C GLU A 908 7.90 -23.28 -28.10
N PHE A 909 7.81 -22.10 -28.73
CA PHE A 909 8.82 -21.66 -29.69
C PHE A 909 10.15 -21.39 -29.00
N PHE A 910 10.11 -20.69 -27.86
CA PHE A 910 11.28 -20.40 -27.04
C PHE A 910 11.96 -21.69 -26.53
N GLN A 911 11.18 -22.63 -26.01
CA GLN A 911 11.65 -23.94 -25.56
C GLN A 911 12.29 -24.74 -26.70
N ARG A 912 11.66 -24.78 -27.88
CA ARG A 912 12.20 -25.49 -29.05
C ARG A 912 13.58 -24.97 -29.46
N LYS A 913 13.78 -23.65 -29.44
CA LYS A 913 15.09 -23.03 -29.71
C LYS A 913 16.14 -23.40 -28.66
N PHE A 914 15.75 -23.42 -27.38
CA PHE A 914 16.62 -23.87 -26.30
C PHE A 914 17.09 -25.32 -26.50
N TRP A 915 16.15 -26.26 -26.70
CA TRP A 915 16.49 -27.66 -26.92
C TRP A 915 17.32 -27.89 -28.19
N THR A 916 17.07 -27.11 -29.25
CA THR A 916 17.88 -27.16 -30.48
C THR A 916 19.33 -26.72 -30.22
N ALA A 917 19.55 -25.70 -29.38
CA ALA A 917 20.89 -25.27 -28.99
C ALA A 917 21.62 -26.32 -28.14
N CYS A 918 20.91 -27.00 -27.24
CA CYS A 918 21.45 -28.09 -26.41
C CYS A 918 21.88 -29.34 -27.21
N ARG A 919 21.49 -29.44 -28.49
CA ARG A 919 21.91 -30.53 -29.39
C ARG A 919 23.20 -30.23 -30.17
N GLN A 920 23.74 -29.01 -30.10
CA GLN A 920 24.94 -28.64 -30.84
C GLN A 920 26.20 -29.23 -30.18
N CYS A 921 27.02 -29.98 -30.93
CA CYS A 921 28.26 -30.57 -30.43
C CYS A 921 29.44 -30.39 -31.39
N THR A 922 30.64 -30.21 -30.84
CA THR A 922 31.89 -30.00 -31.59
C THR A 922 32.72 -31.27 -31.79
N ALA A 923 32.11 -32.46 -31.72
CA ALA A 923 32.83 -33.72 -31.86
C ALA A 923 33.04 -34.08 -33.35
N LEU A 924 34.30 -34.30 -33.76
CA LEU A 924 34.68 -34.75 -35.10
C LEU A 924 34.10 -36.13 -35.48
N ASP A 925 33.64 -36.92 -34.50
CA ASP A 925 33.10 -38.27 -34.66
C ASP A 925 31.56 -38.37 -34.55
N GLY A 926 30.84 -37.24 -34.43
CA GLY A 926 29.36 -37.23 -34.41
C GLY A 926 28.68 -37.79 -33.16
N LYS A 927 29.41 -38.29 -32.15
CA LYS A 927 28.87 -38.63 -30.83
C LYS A 927 29.10 -37.50 -29.83
N CYS A 928 28.02 -36.88 -29.36
CA CYS A 928 28.04 -35.97 -28.21
C CYS A 928 28.33 -36.75 -26.93
N SER A 929 29.24 -36.26 -26.08
CA SER A 929 29.53 -36.89 -24.78
C SER A 929 28.39 -36.70 -23.76
N ILE A 930 27.61 -35.63 -23.91
CA ILE A 930 26.42 -35.31 -23.11
C ILE A 930 25.37 -34.62 -24.00
N SER A 931 24.10 -34.91 -23.78
CA SER A 931 22.94 -34.21 -24.37
C SER A 931 21.89 -34.03 -23.30
N CYS A 932 21.10 -32.95 -23.37
CA CYS A 932 19.93 -32.78 -22.51
C CYS A 932 18.76 -33.72 -22.87
N ASP A 933 18.87 -34.47 -23.97
CA ASP A 933 17.93 -35.56 -24.28
C ASP A 933 18.29 -36.87 -23.51
N ASN A 934 19.40 -36.90 -22.75
CA ASN A 934 19.78 -38.07 -21.94
C ASN A 934 19.12 -38.01 -20.56
N GLU A 935 18.51 -39.10 -20.11
CA GLU A 935 17.89 -39.23 -18.77
C GLU A 935 18.88 -39.05 -17.60
N ASP A 936 20.18 -39.19 -17.88
CA ASP A 936 21.28 -39.01 -16.92
C ASP A 936 21.48 -37.56 -16.48
N ILE A 937 20.91 -36.57 -17.17
CA ILE A 937 21.19 -35.14 -16.94
C ILE A 937 19.92 -34.31 -17.10
N ASN A 938 19.63 -33.46 -16.11
CA ASN A 938 18.54 -32.50 -16.18
C ASN A 938 19.07 -31.12 -16.60
N CYS A 939 18.41 -30.50 -17.57
CA CYS A 939 18.77 -29.17 -18.08
C CYS A 939 17.66 -28.15 -17.80
N TYR A 940 18.04 -27.06 -17.16
CA TYR A 940 17.16 -25.97 -16.77
C TYR A 940 17.63 -24.65 -17.36
N LEU A 941 16.67 -23.79 -17.69
CA LEU A 941 16.90 -22.39 -18.00
C LEU A 941 16.22 -21.55 -16.93
N ILE A 942 17.01 -20.82 -16.13
CA ILE A 942 16.50 -20.00 -15.03
C ILE A 942 16.77 -18.52 -15.27
N ASP A 943 15.96 -17.65 -14.68
CA ASP A 943 16.25 -16.21 -14.63
C ASP A 943 17.26 -15.87 -13.52
N ASN A 944 17.68 -14.61 -13.51
CA ASN A 944 18.57 -14.03 -12.49
C ASN A 944 17.99 -14.02 -11.06
N ASN A 945 16.70 -14.34 -10.90
CA ASN A 945 16.02 -14.47 -9.61
C ASN A 945 15.78 -15.93 -9.22
N GLY A 946 16.15 -16.89 -10.07
CA GLY A 946 16.02 -18.32 -9.82
C GLY A 946 14.67 -18.92 -10.21
N PHE A 947 13.86 -18.26 -11.05
CA PHE A 947 12.63 -18.86 -11.61
C PHE A 947 12.93 -19.67 -12.86
N ILE A 948 12.29 -20.83 -12.98
CA ILE A 948 12.46 -21.73 -14.12
C ILE A 948 11.64 -21.23 -15.31
N LEU A 949 12.28 -21.03 -16.47
CA LEU A 949 11.62 -20.70 -17.74
C LEU A 949 11.47 -21.91 -18.65
N VAL A 950 12.49 -22.78 -18.69
CA VAL A 950 12.50 -23.99 -19.51
C VAL A 950 13.04 -25.15 -18.69
N THR A 951 12.36 -26.27 -18.80
CA THR A 951 12.59 -27.54 -18.12
C THR A 951 11.91 -28.61 -18.96
N GLU A 952 12.29 -29.88 -18.77
CA GLU A 952 11.64 -31.01 -19.43
C GLU A 952 10.19 -31.19 -18.97
N GLU A 953 9.93 -30.98 -17.68
CA GLU A 953 8.60 -31.09 -17.10
C GLU A 953 7.86 -29.74 -17.08
N GLN A 954 6.86 -29.57 -17.93
CA GLN A 954 6.16 -28.29 -18.10
C GLN A 954 5.50 -27.78 -16.81
N SER A 955 5.10 -28.65 -15.88
CA SER A 955 4.52 -28.32 -14.57
C SER A 955 5.46 -27.49 -13.67
N GLN A 956 6.78 -27.61 -13.88
CA GLN A 956 7.80 -26.91 -13.10
C GLN A 956 8.10 -25.51 -13.67
N THR A 957 7.57 -25.16 -14.84
CA THR A 957 7.78 -23.85 -15.46
C THR A 957 7.12 -22.76 -14.62
N GLY A 958 7.86 -21.72 -14.26
CA GLY A 958 7.40 -20.63 -13.40
C GLY A 958 7.52 -20.91 -11.90
N LEU A 959 7.92 -22.12 -11.48
CA LEU A 959 8.27 -22.40 -10.09
C LEU A 959 9.67 -21.88 -9.76
N PHE A 960 9.93 -21.71 -8.47
CA PHE A 960 11.25 -21.34 -7.98
C PHE A 960 12.19 -22.55 -8.02
N PHE A 961 13.40 -22.36 -8.56
CA PHE A 961 14.38 -23.44 -8.73
C PHE A 961 14.76 -24.12 -7.41
N GLY A 962 14.72 -23.40 -6.28
CA GLY A 962 15.00 -23.97 -4.96
C GLY A 962 13.91 -24.89 -4.40
N GLU A 963 12.67 -24.82 -4.91
CA GLU A 963 11.59 -25.74 -4.55
C GLU A 963 11.72 -27.08 -5.30
N VAL A 964 12.25 -27.04 -6.52
CA VAL A 964 12.49 -28.22 -7.37
C VAL A 964 13.84 -28.87 -7.08
N GLU A 965 14.93 -28.08 -7.09
CA GLU A 965 16.31 -28.52 -6.92
C GLU A 965 16.97 -27.87 -5.68
N GLY A 966 16.41 -28.13 -4.50
CA GLY A 966 16.85 -27.53 -3.23
C GLY A 966 18.32 -27.78 -2.88
N ALA A 967 18.85 -28.98 -3.17
CA ALA A 967 20.26 -29.32 -2.93
C ALA A 967 21.22 -28.42 -3.74
N VAL A 968 20.91 -28.21 -5.03
CA VAL A 968 21.71 -27.37 -5.93
C VAL A 968 21.61 -25.91 -5.52
N MET A 969 20.41 -25.41 -5.23
CA MET A 969 20.21 -24.03 -4.80
C MET A 969 20.97 -23.73 -3.49
N ASN A 970 20.90 -24.61 -2.49
CA ASN A 970 21.66 -24.47 -1.25
C ASN A 970 23.18 -24.38 -1.51
N LYS A 971 23.70 -25.17 -2.44
CA LYS A 971 25.11 -25.09 -2.81
C LYS A 971 25.47 -23.79 -3.53
N LEU A 972 24.60 -23.31 -4.43
CA LEU A 972 24.76 -22.01 -5.11
C LEU A 972 24.77 -20.83 -4.13
N LEU A 973 23.97 -20.90 -3.06
CA LEU A 973 23.98 -19.93 -1.97
C LEU A 973 25.28 -19.97 -1.17
N GLN A 974 25.78 -21.17 -0.83
CA GLN A 974 27.07 -21.33 -0.14
C GLN A 974 28.26 -20.83 -0.97
N MET A 975 28.20 -21.01 -2.29
CA MET A 975 29.23 -20.54 -3.23
C MET A 975 29.13 -19.03 -3.52
N GLY A 976 28.07 -18.36 -3.07
CA GLY A 976 27.82 -16.93 -3.32
C GLY A 976 27.43 -16.60 -4.77
N SER A 977 27.11 -17.60 -5.60
CA SER A 977 26.58 -17.35 -6.97
C SER A 977 25.18 -16.76 -6.93
N PHE A 978 24.38 -17.20 -5.97
CA PHE A 978 23.11 -16.58 -5.59
C PHE A 978 23.22 -16.01 -4.18
N LYS A 979 22.52 -14.90 -3.94
CA LYS A 979 22.42 -14.27 -2.63
C LYS A 979 20.98 -14.31 -2.13
N ARG A 980 20.79 -14.78 -0.90
CA ARG A 980 19.54 -14.66 -0.17
C ARG A 980 19.41 -13.23 0.38
N ILE A 981 18.31 -12.57 0.06
CA ILE A 981 17.94 -11.25 0.53
C ILE A 981 16.67 -11.44 1.36
N THR A 982 16.70 -11.03 2.63
CA THR A 982 15.51 -11.00 3.47
C THR A 982 14.75 -9.70 3.23
N LEU A 983 13.45 -9.82 3.02
CA LEU A 983 12.54 -8.72 2.81
C LEU A 983 11.45 -8.78 3.87
N TYR A 984 10.88 -7.62 4.18
CA TYR A 984 9.86 -7.47 5.21
C TYR A 984 8.57 -6.94 4.58
N ASP A 985 7.43 -7.49 5.00
CA ASP A 985 6.10 -6.97 4.70
C ASP A 985 5.35 -6.75 6.01
N TYR A 986 5.37 -5.49 6.48
CA TYR A 986 4.66 -4.99 7.66
C TYR A 986 3.17 -4.72 7.40
N GLN A 987 2.70 -4.90 6.16
CA GLN A 987 1.29 -4.72 5.77
C GLN A 987 0.64 -6.07 5.43
N ALA A 988 1.25 -7.19 5.84
CA ALA A 988 0.73 -8.53 5.59
C ALA A 988 -0.49 -8.85 6.47
N LEU A 989 -1.22 -9.89 6.09
CA LEU A 989 -2.33 -10.43 6.88
C LEU A 989 -2.06 -11.92 7.14
N CYS A 990 -2.15 -12.33 8.40
CA CYS A 990 -1.98 -13.70 8.83
C CYS A 990 -3.32 -14.31 9.22
N LYS A 991 -3.43 -15.62 9.05
CA LYS A 991 -4.62 -16.38 9.43
C LYS A 991 -4.55 -16.69 10.91
N GLU A 992 -5.40 -16.05 11.69
CA GLU A 992 -5.59 -16.39 13.09
C GLU A 992 -6.82 -17.29 13.25
N TYR A 993 -6.64 -18.39 13.96
CA TYR A 993 -7.75 -19.22 14.38
C TYR A 993 -8.36 -18.53 15.59
N ALA A 994 -9.56 -17.97 15.44
CA ALA A 994 -10.30 -17.41 16.55
C ALA A 994 -10.27 -18.43 17.70
N GLY A 995 -9.56 -18.08 18.77
CA GLY A 995 -9.51 -18.92 19.95
C GLY A 995 -10.94 -19.19 20.36
N SER A 996 -11.33 -20.47 20.39
CA SER A 996 -12.50 -20.83 21.19
C SER A 996 -12.20 -20.28 22.57
N SER A 997 -13.02 -19.35 23.06
CA SER A 997 -13.15 -19.14 24.49
C SER A 997 -13.71 -20.46 25.04
N ASP A 998 -12.86 -21.48 25.09
CA ASP A 998 -13.11 -22.68 25.84
C ASP A 998 -13.08 -22.21 27.29
N SER A 999 -14.25 -21.81 27.77
CA SER A 999 -14.64 -21.82 29.19
C SER A 999 -14.50 -23.21 29.82
N ALA A 1000 -13.88 -24.16 29.10
CA ALA A 1000 -13.72 -25.55 29.43
C ALA A 1000 -12.33 -25.82 30.04
N ARG A 1001 -11.95 -25.13 31.12
CA ARG A 1001 -11.00 -25.68 32.11
C ARG A 1001 -11.33 -25.19 33.52
N THR A 1002 -12.03 -26.01 34.30
CA THR A 1002 -11.47 -26.86 35.38
C THR A 1002 -12.62 -27.38 36.26
N LEU A 1003 -13.26 -28.48 35.84
CA LEU A 1003 -14.07 -29.33 36.72
C LEU A 1003 -13.34 -30.66 36.82
N SER A 1004 -12.26 -30.68 37.58
CA SER A 1004 -11.44 -31.89 37.84
C SER A 1004 -11.68 -32.44 39.25
N ASP A 1005 -12.91 -32.30 39.78
CA ASP A 1005 -13.29 -33.01 41.01
C ASP A 1005 -14.59 -33.80 40.80
N PRO A 1006 -14.51 -35.13 40.65
CA PRO A 1006 -15.68 -35.98 40.41
C PRO A 1006 -16.69 -35.96 41.57
N PHE A 1007 -16.29 -35.60 42.78
CA PHE A 1007 -17.20 -35.53 43.94
C PHE A 1007 -18.13 -34.31 43.90
N THR A 1008 -17.68 -33.20 43.30
CA THR A 1008 -18.48 -31.97 43.21
C THR A 1008 -19.59 -32.11 42.15
N VAL A 1009 -19.33 -32.85 41.07
CA VAL A 1009 -20.32 -33.16 40.02
C VAL A 1009 -21.44 -34.04 40.56
N VAL A 1010 -21.11 -35.06 41.36
CA VAL A 1010 -22.11 -35.95 41.98
C VAL A 1010 -22.96 -35.19 42.99
N LYS A 1011 -22.37 -34.28 43.77
CA LYS A 1011 -23.10 -33.44 44.73
C LYS A 1011 -24.03 -32.46 44.01
N TRP A 1012 -23.57 -31.79 42.94
CA TRP A 1012 -24.40 -30.90 42.12
C TRP A 1012 -25.56 -31.66 41.48
N LEU A 1013 -25.31 -32.82 40.88
CA LEU A 1013 -26.33 -33.65 40.24
C LEU A 1013 -27.40 -34.14 41.23
N LEU A 1014 -27.00 -34.50 42.46
CA LEU A 1014 -27.93 -34.87 43.53
C LEU A 1014 -28.75 -33.68 44.03
N THR A 1015 -28.17 -32.48 44.05
CA THR A 1015 -28.87 -31.27 44.52
C THR A 1015 -29.92 -30.83 43.50
N GLU A 1016 -29.56 -30.84 42.21
CA GLU A 1016 -30.47 -30.52 41.12
C GLU A 1016 -31.56 -31.58 40.95
N LEU A 1017 -31.26 -32.86 41.17
CA LEU A 1017 -32.26 -33.93 41.11
C LEU A 1017 -33.29 -33.82 42.24
N VAL A 1018 -32.87 -33.34 43.43
CA VAL A 1018 -33.77 -33.07 44.55
C VAL A 1018 -34.64 -31.83 44.29
N ILE A 1019 -34.09 -30.77 43.69
CA ILE A 1019 -34.83 -29.55 43.31
C ILE A 1019 -35.83 -29.87 42.19
N PHE A 1020 -35.41 -30.64 41.19
CA PHE A 1020 -36.26 -31.12 40.10
C PHE A 1020 -37.43 -31.98 40.59
N LEU A 1021 -37.21 -32.82 41.61
CA LEU A 1021 -38.27 -33.61 42.24
C LEU A 1021 -39.20 -32.77 43.13
N LEU A 1022 -38.71 -31.66 43.69
CA LEU A 1022 -39.50 -30.71 44.49
C LEU A 1022 -40.34 -29.75 43.63
N GLU A 1023 -39.89 -29.41 42.42
CA GLU A 1023 -40.56 -28.47 41.51
C GLU A 1023 -41.35 -29.15 40.37
N PHE A 1024 -41.51 -30.48 40.39
CA PHE A 1024 -42.11 -31.22 39.29
C PHE A 1024 -43.63 -30.96 39.14
N ASN A 1025 -43.98 -29.94 38.36
CA ASN A 1025 -45.34 -29.63 37.94
C ASN A 1025 -45.56 -30.12 36.49
N LEU A 1026 -46.40 -31.15 36.33
CA LEU A 1026 -46.66 -31.90 35.08
C LEU A 1026 -47.16 -31.06 33.90
N TYR A 1027 -47.49 -29.77 34.10
CA TYR A 1027 -48.05 -28.92 33.05
C TYR A 1027 -46.99 -28.30 32.10
N SER A 1028 -45.71 -28.26 32.47
CA SER A 1028 -44.66 -27.60 31.66
C SER A 1028 -44.05 -28.49 30.57
N TRP A 1029 -44.35 -29.80 30.52
CA TRP A 1029 -43.72 -30.73 29.56
C TRP A 1029 -44.43 -30.77 28.19
N TRP A 1030 -45.62 -30.18 28.04
CA TRP A 1030 -46.36 -30.25 26.78
C TRP A 1030 -46.20 -29.06 25.84
N ASN A 1031 -45.52 -27.98 26.24
CA ASN A 1031 -45.20 -26.87 25.33
C ASN A 1031 -43.71 -26.53 25.42
N VAL A 1032 -42.91 -27.22 24.61
CA VAL A 1032 -41.55 -26.77 24.29
C VAL A 1032 -41.36 -26.87 22.77
N ASP A 1033 -41.51 -25.74 22.09
CA ASP A 1033 -40.97 -25.52 20.74
C ASP A 1033 -39.44 -25.53 20.85
N LEU A 1034 -38.83 -26.71 20.66
CA LEU A 1034 -37.38 -26.86 20.64
C LEU A 1034 -36.87 -26.94 19.19
N SER A 1035 -36.76 -25.76 18.56
CA SER A 1035 -35.89 -25.58 17.40
C SER A 1035 -34.86 -24.50 17.71
N VAL A 1036 -33.85 -24.85 18.50
CA VAL A 1036 -32.55 -24.15 18.48
C VAL A 1036 -31.57 -25.06 17.76
N LYS A 1037 -31.46 -24.91 16.43
CA LYS A 1037 -30.29 -25.42 15.70
C LYS A 1037 -29.10 -24.58 16.14
N ALA A 1038 -28.31 -25.11 17.08
CA ALA A 1038 -26.96 -24.63 17.30
C ALA A 1038 -26.14 -24.91 16.03
N GLN A 1039 -26.10 -23.95 15.13
CA GLN A 1039 -25.20 -23.96 14.00
C GLN A 1039 -23.78 -23.88 14.56
N ARG A 1040 -23.03 -24.99 14.56
CA ARG A 1040 -21.59 -24.98 14.77
C ARG A 1040 -21.01 -23.99 13.76
N SER A 1041 -20.61 -22.81 14.22
CA SER A 1041 -19.72 -21.96 13.45
C SER A 1041 -18.45 -22.77 13.23
N ARG A 1042 -18.23 -23.28 12.00
CA ARG A 1042 -16.88 -23.61 11.55
C ARG A 1042 -16.00 -22.44 11.97
N GLY A 1043 -14.95 -22.69 12.77
CA GLY A 1043 -14.06 -21.65 13.25
C GLY A 1043 -13.75 -20.71 12.10
N LYS A 1044 -14.29 -19.50 12.14
CA LYS A 1044 -14.02 -18.50 11.11
C LYS A 1044 -12.55 -18.17 11.31
N THR A 1045 -11.69 -18.65 10.42
CA THR A 1045 -10.33 -18.14 10.30
C THR A 1045 -10.44 -16.66 10.00
N MET A 1046 -9.96 -15.84 10.92
CA MET A 1046 -9.97 -14.39 10.80
C MET A 1046 -8.60 -13.96 10.27
N MET A 1047 -8.58 -13.04 9.32
CA MET A 1047 -7.34 -12.44 8.85
C MET A 1047 -7.02 -11.27 9.76
N VAL A 1048 -5.86 -11.29 10.41
CA VAL A 1048 -5.37 -10.22 11.27
C VAL A 1048 -4.09 -9.61 10.67
N PRO A 1049 -3.85 -8.29 10.85
CA PRO A 1049 -2.57 -7.68 10.50
C PRO A 1049 -1.42 -8.38 11.21
N CYS A 1050 -0.37 -8.69 10.46
CA CYS A 1050 0.85 -9.29 10.99
C CYS A 1050 2.07 -8.81 10.20
N ASP A 1051 3.23 -8.95 10.81
CA ASP A 1051 4.50 -8.68 10.16
C ASP A 1051 5.03 -9.99 9.59
N THR A 1052 5.38 -10.00 8.31
CA THR A 1052 5.96 -11.19 7.66
C THR A 1052 7.34 -10.88 7.11
N GLU A 1053 8.25 -11.84 7.19
CA GLU A 1053 9.50 -11.82 6.46
C GLU A 1053 9.48 -12.90 5.37
N TYR A 1054 10.07 -12.61 4.21
CA TYR A 1054 10.20 -13.60 3.15
C TYR A 1054 11.57 -13.50 2.48
N PRO A 1055 12.15 -14.64 2.09
CA PRO A 1055 13.42 -14.66 1.39
C PRO A 1055 13.20 -14.44 -0.11
N ALA A 1056 13.99 -13.54 -0.69
CA ALA A 1056 14.13 -13.41 -2.13
C ALA A 1056 15.56 -13.69 -2.58
N PHE A 1057 15.70 -14.11 -3.83
CA PHE A 1057 16.96 -14.58 -4.37
C PHE A 1057 17.37 -13.77 -5.60
N VAL A 1058 18.65 -13.41 -5.66
CA VAL A 1058 19.23 -12.64 -6.76
C VAL A 1058 20.62 -13.21 -7.05
N SER A 1059 20.93 -13.41 -8.34
CA SER A 1059 22.26 -13.81 -8.77
C SER A 1059 23.26 -12.65 -8.69
N GLU A 1060 24.51 -12.96 -8.33
CA GLU A 1060 25.58 -11.97 -8.24
C GLU A 1060 26.23 -11.76 -9.62
N ARG A 1061 26.29 -10.52 -10.11
CA ARG A 1061 26.71 -10.20 -11.50
C ARG A 1061 28.20 -10.51 -11.77
N THR A 1062 29.02 -10.66 -10.73
CA THR A 1062 30.45 -10.94 -10.87
C THR A 1062 30.74 -12.39 -11.28
N ILE A 1063 29.85 -13.31 -10.95
CA ILE A 1063 30.07 -14.75 -11.13
C ILE A 1063 29.27 -15.22 -12.35
N LYS A 1064 29.96 -15.39 -13.48
CA LYS A 1064 29.34 -15.78 -14.75
C LYS A 1064 29.24 -17.29 -14.95
N GLU A 1065 30.04 -18.05 -14.22
CA GLU A 1065 30.13 -19.50 -14.34
C GLU A 1065 30.55 -20.11 -12.99
N THR A 1066 29.87 -21.18 -12.60
CA THR A 1066 30.28 -22.00 -11.45
C THR A 1066 30.01 -23.48 -11.72
N THR A 1067 30.92 -24.32 -11.24
CA THR A 1067 30.79 -25.78 -11.23
C THR A 1067 30.86 -26.26 -9.80
N GLY A 1068 29.96 -27.13 -9.39
CA GLY A 1068 29.90 -27.62 -8.02
C GLY A 1068 29.58 -29.11 -7.97
N ASN A 1069 30.07 -29.74 -6.90
CA ASN A 1069 29.76 -31.11 -6.54
C ASN A 1069 29.04 -31.11 -5.19
N ILE A 1070 28.02 -31.95 -5.07
CA ILE A 1070 27.17 -32.12 -3.89
C ILE A 1070 27.32 -33.57 -3.45
N ASP A 1071 27.61 -33.79 -2.17
CA ASP A 1071 27.65 -35.13 -1.57
C ASP A 1071 26.25 -35.47 -1.04
N CYS A 1072 25.63 -36.51 -1.58
CA CYS A 1072 24.27 -36.95 -1.24
C CYS A 1072 24.29 -38.34 -0.61
N GLU A 1073 25.00 -38.46 0.53
CA GLU A 1073 25.05 -39.67 1.38
C GLU A 1073 25.37 -40.97 0.62
N GLY A 1074 26.47 -40.98 -0.14
CA GLY A 1074 26.96 -42.18 -0.84
C GLY A 1074 27.17 -42.03 -2.35
N CYS A 1075 26.85 -40.84 -2.89
CA CYS A 1075 27.09 -40.48 -4.29
C CYS A 1075 27.47 -38.99 -4.39
N ILE A 1076 28.09 -38.62 -5.51
CA ILE A 1076 28.42 -37.23 -5.80
C ILE A 1076 27.55 -36.77 -6.97
N ARG A 1077 26.73 -35.75 -6.75
CA ARG A 1077 25.93 -35.09 -7.78
C ARG A 1077 26.66 -33.83 -8.26
N SER A 1078 26.97 -33.76 -9.54
CA SER A 1078 27.68 -32.60 -10.13
C SER A 1078 26.70 -31.67 -10.84
N PHE A 1079 26.98 -30.36 -10.81
CA PHE A 1079 26.20 -29.36 -11.55
C PHE A 1079 27.10 -28.28 -12.15
N VAL A 1080 26.59 -27.67 -13.21
CA VAL A 1080 27.24 -26.54 -13.90
C VAL A 1080 26.19 -25.46 -14.15
N ILE A 1081 26.51 -24.23 -13.79
CA ILE A 1081 25.71 -23.05 -14.11
C ILE A 1081 26.53 -22.10 -14.99
N GLN A 1082 25.90 -21.63 -16.06
CA GLN A 1082 26.51 -20.74 -17.05
C GLN A 1082 25.56 -19.59 -17.39
N GLN A 1083 26.00 -18.35 -17.22
CA GLN A 1083 25.25 -17.18 -17.67
C GLN A 1083 25.18 -17.15 -19.21
N ILE A 1084 23.99 -16.87 -19.74
CA ILE A 1084 23.78 -16.67 -21.18
C ILE A 1084 24.22 -15.24 -21.56
N PRO A 1085 25.07 -15.08 -22.58
CA PRO A 1085 25.54 -13.76 -23.00
C PRO A 1085 24.38 -12.83 -23.41
N SER A 1086 24.48 -11.55 -23.02
CA SER A 1086 23.49 -10.50 -23.34
C SER A 1086 22.05 -10.77 -22.88
N SER A 1087 21.84 -11.60 -21.85
CA SER A 1087 20.52 -11.80 -21.24
C SER A 1087 20.59 -11.90 -19.72
N ASN A 1088 19.42 -11.92 -19.08
CA ASN A 1088 19.26 -12.19 -17.65
C ASN A 1088 19.22 -13.69 -17.30
N LEU A 1089 19.48 -14.58 -18.25
CA LEU A 1089 19.25 -16.01 -18.11
C LEU A 1089 20.51 -16.78 -17.73
N PHE A 1090 20.32 -17.87 -17.01
CA PHE A 1090 21.34 -18.85 -16.66
C PHE A 1090 20.91 -20.24 -17.13
N MET A 1091 21.83 -20.96 -17.76
CA MET A 1091 21.67 -22.37 -18.08
C MET A 1091 22.25 -23.17 -16.92
N VAL A 1092 21.45 -24.07 -16.35
CA VAL A 1092 21.87 -24.97 -15.27
C VAL A 1092 21.74 -26.40 -15.76
N VAL A 1093 22.82 -27.18 -15.61
CA VAL A 1093 22.86 -28.59 -16.00
C VAL A 1093 23.25 -29.38 -14.76
N VAL A 1094 22.41 -30.34 -14.39
CA VAL A 1094 22.54 -31.11 -13.15
C VAL A 1094 22.58 -32.59 -13.50
N ASP A 1095 23.55 -33.31 -12.93
CA ASP A 1095 23.62 -34.77 -13.04
C ASP A 1095 22.42 -35.41 -12.33
N ASN A 1096 21.69 -36.31 -12.98
CA ASN A 1096 20.50 -36.98 -12.43
C ASN A 1096 20.79 -38.41 -11.93
N LYS A 1097 22.04 -38.85 -11.93
CA LYS A 1097 22.43 -40.21 -11.51
C LYS A 1097 22.24 -40.51 -10.02
N CYS A 1098 22.00 -39.47 -9.22
CA CYS A 1098 21.80 -39.65 -7.80
C CYS A 1098 20.65 -38.82 -7.24
N ASP A 1099 19.90 -39.44 -6.33
CA ASP A 1099 18.81 -38.83 -5.60
C ASP A 1099 19.32 -38.03 -4.40
N CYS A 1100 19.02 -36.74 -4.37
CA CYS A 1100 19.37 -35.81 -3.28
C CYS A 1100 18.11 -35.21 -2.61
N SER A 1101 16.97 -35.90 -2.70
CA SER A 1101 15.66 -35.42 -2.18
C SER A 1101 15.60 -35.27 -0.66
N SER A 1102 16.59 -35.78 0.08
CA SER A 1102 16.70 -35.58 1.53
C SER A 1102 17.09 -34.15 1.93
N ALA A 1103 17.64 -33.36 1.00
CA ALA A 1103 17.95 -31.96 1.24
C ALA A 1103 16.65 -31.13 1.35
N PRO A 1104 16.49 -30.26 2.37
CA PRO A 1104 15.28 -29.48 2.52
C PRO A 1104 15.10 -28.52 1.33
N PRO A 1105 13.87 -28.36 0.81
CA PRO A 1105 13.59 -27.40 -0.24
C PRO A 1105 13.81 -25.98 0.25
N VAL A 1106 14.25 -25.10 -0.65
CA VAL A 1106 14.41 -23.67 -0.37
C VAL A 1106 13.16 -22.97 -0.86
N THR A 1107 12.27 -22.60 0.06
CA THR A 1107 11.00 -21.93 -0.26
C THR A 1107 11.14 -20.41 -0.25
N MET A 1108 10.22 -19.75 -0.95
CA MET A 1108 10.04 -18.29 -0.93
C MET A 1108 8.82 -17.85 -0.11
N ASP A 1109 8.22 -18.77 0.64
CA ASP A 1109 6.99 -18.51 1.40
C ASP A 1109 7.22 -17.50 2.53
N PRO A 1110 6.25 -16.60 2.77
CA PRO A 1110 6.32 -15.66 3.88
C PRO A 1110 6.20 -16.37 5.23
N ILE A 1111 7.02 -15.93 6.18
CA ILE A 1111 7.10 -16.42 7.55
C ILE A 1111 6.65 -15.29 8.47
N GLU A 1112 5.72 -15.57 9.38
CA GLU A 1112 5.27 -14.60 10.37
C GLU A 1112 6.38 -14.31 11.40
N ILE A 1113 6.60 -13.02 11.66
CA ILE A 1113 7.57 -12.56 12.66
C ILE A 1113 6.92 -12.61 14.04
N MET A 1114 7.30 -13.61 14.82
CA MET A 1114 6.86 -13.73 16.21
C MET A 1114 7.74 -12.86 17.11
N TYR A 1115 7.17 -11.81 17.70
CA TYR A 1115 7.86 -10.97 18.68
C TYR A 1115 7.82 -11.59 20.08
N ASN A 1116 8.98 -11.65 20.74
CA ASN A 1116 9.05 -12.00 22.16
C ASN A 1116 8.28 -10.96 23.01
N GLU A 1117 7.72 -11.37 24.15
CA GLU A 1117 6.93 -10.48 25.03
C GLU A 1117 7.71 -9.22 25.46
N SER A 1118 9.01 -9.33 25.74
CA SER A 1118 9.86 -8.18 26.08
C SER A 1118 9.99 -7.19 24.94
N LEU A 1119 10.22 -7.68 23.72
CA LEU A 1119 10.31 -6.89 22.49
C LEU A 1119 8.96 -6.22 22.15
N LYS A 1120 7.84 -6.90 22.40
CA LYS A 1120 6.50 -6.33 22.25
C LYS A 1120 6.32 -5.13 23.18
N CYS A 1121 6.73 -5.25 24.44
CA CYS A 1121 6.69 -4.16 25.40
C CYS A 1121 7.62 -2.99 25.07
N ASP A 1122 8.83 -3.28 24.60
CA ASP A 1122 9.74 -2.24 24.13
C ASP A 1122 9.14 -1.47 22.95
N ARG A 1123 8.43 -2.15 22.03
CA ARG A 1123 7.70 -1.50 20.94
C ARG A 1123 6.51 -0.67 21.40
N LEU A 1124 5.78 -1.09 22.44
CA LEU A 1124 4.68 -0.30 23.03
C LEU A 1124 5.21 1.00 23.66
N LYS A 1125 6.40 0.94 24.27
CA LYS A 1125 7.08 2.11 24.85
C LYS A 1125 7.80 2.97 23.82
N PHE A 1126 8.25 2.36 22.72
CA PHE A 1126 9.03 3.03 21.70
C PHE A 1126 8.14 4.00 20.95
N GLN A 1127 8.37 5.29 21.20
CA GLN A 1127 7.70 6.38 20.53
C GLN A 1127 8.59 6.89 19.42
N LYS A 1128 8.13 6.75 18.17
CA LYS A 1128 8.79 7.40 17.05
C LYS A 1128 8.68 8.92 17.18
N ASP A 1129 9.66 9.64 16.68
CA ASP A 1129 9.64 11.10 16.66
C ASP A 1129 8.43 11.61 15.87
N ARG A 1130 7.79 12.66 16.39
CA ARG A 1130 6.63 13.32 15.76
C ARG A 1130 6.69 14.82 15.99
N LYS A 1131 6.02 15.59 15.14
CA LYS A 1131 5.80 17.02 15.37
C LYS A 1131 4.44 17.23 16.02
N LYS A 1132 4.43 17.73 17.26
CA LYS A 1132 3.21 18.04 18.02
C LYS A 1132 2.37 19.10 17.28
N PRO A 1133 1.03 19.09 17.43
CA PRO A 1133 0.18 20.18 16.97
C PRO A 1133 0.64 21.54 17.48
N GLU A 1134 0.47 22.60 16.68
CA GLU A 1134 0.95 23.95 17.01
C GLU A 1134 0.00 24.69 17.98
N SER A 1135 -1.30 24.40 17.93
CA SER A 1135 -2.32 24.94 18.85
C SER A 1135 -2.71 23.92 19.93
N CYS A 1136 -3.03 24.42 21.12
CA CYS A 1136 -3.48 23.63 22.26
C CYS A 1136 -4.24 24.53 23.25
N HIS A 1137 -5.48 24.14 23.58
CA HIS A 1137 -6.39 24.92 24.44
C HIS A 1137 -6.87 24.08 25.63
N PRO A 1138 -6.06 23.92 26.69
CA PRO A 1138 -6.42 23.04 27.81
C PRO A 1138 -7.35 23.71 28.83
N PHE A 1139 -7.25 25.03 28.97
CA PHE A 1139 -7.93 25.79 30.02
C PHE A 1139 -8.25 27.22 29.56
N HIS A 1140 -9.42 27.71 29.94
CA HIS A 1140 -9.78 29.13 29.83
C HIS A 1140 -10.29 29.67 31.18
N PRO A 1141 -9.89 30.87 31.63
CA PRO A 1141 -10.31 31.43 32.92
C PRO A 1141 -11.82 31.64 33.06
N GLU A 1142 -12.51 32.01 31.97
CA GLU A 1142 -13.95 32.29 31.94
C GLU A 1142 -14.82 31.02 31.79
N GLU A 1143 -14.20 29.84 31.74
CA GLU A 1143 -14.92 28.58 31.57
C GLU A 1143 -15.88 28.31 32.74
N ASN A 1144 -17.17 28.14 32.42
CA ASN A 1144 -18.17 27.76 33.39
C ASN A 1144 -18.03 26.28 33.82
N ALA A 1145 -17.58 26.06 35.05
CA ALA A 1145 -17.41 24.73 35.63
C ALA A 1145 -18.66 24.19 36.36
N MET A 1146 -19.77 24.95 36.44
CA MET A 1146 -20.95 24.55 37.22
C MET A 1146 -21.81 23.49 36.52
N GLU A 1147 -21.69 23.33 35.20
CA GLU A 1147 -22.38 22.30 34.43
C GLU A 1147 -21.61 20.97 34.45
N CYS A 1148 -21.83 20.18 35.51
CA CYS A 1148 -21.05 18.96 35.81
C CYS A 1148 -21.90 17.67 35.89
N GLY A 1149 -23.13 17.64 35.37
CA GLY A 1149 -23.86 16.38 35.15
C GLY A 1149 -25.39 16.51 35.04
N SER A 1150 -25.99 15.66 34.21
CA SER A 1150 -27.44 15.53 34.05
C SER A 1150 -27.99 14.45 34.98
N ALA A 1151 -28.46 14.84 36.15
CA ALA A 1151 -29.38 14.00 36.91
C ALA A 1151 -30.78 14.49 36.60
N THR A 1152 -31.64 13.63 36.05
CA THR A 1152 -33.08 13.87 35.98
C THR A 1152 -33.61 13.93 37.40
N ARG A 1153 -33.51 15.10 38.04
CA ARG A 1153 -34.38 15.41 39.17
C ARG A 1153 -35.76 15.52 38.57
N LEU A 1154 -36.56 14.46 38.71
CA LEU A 1154 -38.02 14.59 38.73
C LEU A 1154 -38.32 15.68 39.76
N SER A 1155 -38.54 16.91 39.29
CA SER A 1155 -39.09 17.96 40.14
C SER A 1155 -40.49 17.49 40.48
N SER A 1156 -40.68 17.00 41.71
CA SER A 1156 -42.03 16.78 42.23
C SER A 1156 -42.74 18.13 42.13
N PRO A 1157 -43.85 18.23 41.38
CA PRO A 1157 -44.64 19.45 41.42
C PRO A 1157 -45.23 19.54 42.82
N LEU A 1158 -45.07 20.69 43.49
CA LEU A 1158 -45.62 20.96 44.82
C LEU A 1158 -47.14 20.73 44.92
N THR A 1159 -47.84 20.57 43.79
CA THR A 1159 -49.27 20.30 43.69
C THR A 1159 -49.65 18.90 44.19
N THR A 1160 -48.79 17.88 44.10
CA THR A 1160 -49.11 16.53 44.58
C THR A 1160 -48.98 16.36 46.09
N THR A 1161 -48.21 17.23 46.76
CA THR A 1161 -48.09 17.25 48.23
C THR A 1161 -49.21 18.00 48.94
N LEU A 1162 -50.02 18.81 48.24
CA LEU A 1162 -51.15 19.53 48.83
C LEU A 1162 -52.45 18.69 48.90
N LEU A 1163 -52.63 17.73 48.00
CA LEU A 1163 -53.80 16.84 47.96
C LEU A 1163 -54.00 15.98 49.23
N PRO A 1164 -52.96 15.39 49.88
CA PRO A 1164 -53.18 14.64 51.12
C PRO A 1164 -53.47 15.54 52.33
N LEU A 1165 -53.04 16.81 52.31
CA LEU A 1165 -53.33 17.78 53.37
C LEU A 1165 -54.78 18.26 53.34
N ILE A 1166 -55.37 18.43 52.15
CA ILE A 1166 -56.78 18.77 51.98
C ILE A 1166 -57.68 17.58 52.36
N ALA A 1167 -57.29 16.35 52.02
CA ALA A 1167 -58.02 15.14 52.42
C ALA A 1167 -58.04 14.93 53.95
N ALA A 1168 -56.97 15.32 54.67
CA ALA A 1168 -56.93 15.23 56.12
C ALA A 1168 -57.81 16.27 56.84
N THR A 1169 -58.09 17.41 56.21
CA THR A 1169 -58.97 18.47 56.78
C THR A 1169 -60.46 18.25 56.52
N VAL A 1170 -60.84 17.38 55.58
CA VAL A 1170 -62.25 17.07 55.26
C VAL A 1170 -62.79 15.89 56.07
N SER A 1171 -61.94 15.17 56.82
CA SER A 1171 -62.34 14.02 57.63
C SER A 1171 -62.31 14.27 59.15
N ARG A 1172 -62.53 15.51 59.60
CA ARG A 1172 -62.71 15.82 61.03
C ARG A 1172 -63.92 16.70 61.31
#